data_AF-A0A7T7XMI5-F1
#
_entry.id   AF-A0A7T7XMI5-F1
#
_cell.length_a   1.000
_cell.length_b   1.000
_cell.length_c   1.000
_cell.angle_alpha   90.00
_cell.angle_beta   90.00
_cell.angle_gamma   90.00
#
_symmetry.space_group_name_H-M   'P 1'
#
loop_
_entity.id
_entity.type
_entity.pdbx_description
1 polymer ?
#
loop_
_entity_poly.entity_id
_entity_poly.type
_entity_poly.pdbx_seq_one_letter_code
_entity_poly.pdbx_strand_id
1 'polypeptide(L)'
;MIVVLSKDASPHEKELVRIYLRDRGFSVRDQHFGEDELIGASGKGVADLRELGLLPGVERVAATSKPYELASRETKPEDTIVTVGPVKIGGSRISVIAGPCAVESRDQIMETAGRVRESGAVILRGGAFKPRSSPYAFQGLGMKGLEYMKEAGEAYGMPIVTEIVSPELAAQMNDLTDMFQIGARNMQNFELLKKVGALGKPVLLKRGPSATIEEWLLSAEYLLASGTKDVILCERGIRTFETYTRNTLDISAIPVVKRLSHLPVIVDPSHAVGIRAKVSPAGLAAIAAGADGLTVEVHPRPDEALSDGPQSLYPEQFERLMRDIEALAPVVGKELLRTPRPSAPGVSLQKTAETPVSDKIAFSGETGAFAEQALMRAFGEEAPRLSCPSFSAIFDAVLDGSAVYGVVPVENSLAGSVHENYDLFLRYPDIAVVGELKLRIVHCLIGDEKADMDSIKIVRSHPQGFAQCRDFLDKHPEWQLEACNDTASAVASIAREGATRVAAIAGEAAAKAFGLKVLKAGIETNPLNYTRFVIVSRRNGGDAAPVPPSLGSGTPNKASVVFTVSDKPGSLFECLKILSEKGINLSKLESRPIQGQPWRYMFYVDVGLPETGSVFHEAVEELKTKTEDFRFLGMYRAS
;
A
#
# COMPACT_ATOMS: atom_id res chain seq x y z
N MET A 1 40.52 7.70 -18.31
CA MET A 1 40.37 7.48 -19.76
C MET A 1 41.64 6.84 -20.30
N ILE A 2 41.53 6.16 -21.45
CA ILE A 2 42.64 5.56 -22.19
C ILE A 2 42.68 6.22 -23.56
N VAL A 3 43.84 6.71 -23.96
CA VAL A 3 44.11 7.23 -25.30
C VAL A 3 44.95 6.19 -26.03
N VAL A 4 44.46 5.71 -27.17
CA VAL A 4 45.21 4.83 -28.07
C VAL A 4 45.92 5.71 -29.08
N LEU A 5 47.24 5.58 -29.16
CA LEU A 5 48.07 6.36 -30.07
C LEU A 5 48.17 5.66 -31.43
N SER A 6 48.22 6.44 -32.51
CA SER A 6 48.48 5.90 -33.84
C SER A 6 49.85 5.23 -33.89
N LYS A 7 49.98 4.12 -34.62
CA LYS A 7 51.24 3.35 -34.73
C LYS A 7 52.42 4.19 -35.28
N ASP A 8 52.11 5.22 -36.05
CA ASP A 8 53.05 6.15 -36.68
C ASP A 8 53.20 7.49 -35.93
N ALA A 9 52.58 7.63 -34.75
CA ALA A 9 52.66 8.86 -33.97
C ALA A 9 54.12 9.20 -33.60
N SER A 10 54.55 10.41 -33.95
CA SER A 10 55.89 10.90 -33.65
C SER A 10 56.06 11.18 -32.13
N PRO A 11 57.30 11.17 -31.61
CA PRO A 11 57.56 11.51 -30.21
C PRO A 11 57.01 12.89 -29.80
N HIS A 12 56.97 13.84 -30.74
CA HIS A 12 56.42 15.18 -30.51
C HIS A 12 54.90 15.15 -30.31
N GLU A 13 54.18 14.42 -31.18
CA GLU A 13 52.73 14.24 -31.09
C GLU A 13 52.32 13.53 -29.80
N LYS A 14 53.06 12.48 -29.41
CA LYS A 14 52.86 11.79 -28.14
C LYS A 14 53.01 12.74 -26.95
N GLU A 15 54.02 13.62 -26.95
CA GLU A 15 54.20 14.59 -25.87
C GLU A 15 53.13 15.69 -25.87
N LEU A 16 52.63 16.12 -27.03
CA LEU A 16 51.49 17.05 -27.11
C LEU A 16 50.24 16.49 -26.44
N VAL A 17 49.95 15.20 -26.63
CA VAL A 17 48.85 14.52 -25.94
C VAL A 17 49.06 14.50 -24.42
N ARG A 18 50.28 14.22 -23.96
CA ARG A 18 50.60 14.24 -22.51
C ARG A 18 50.46 15.64 -21.91
N ILE A 19 50.97 16.66 -22.58
CA ILE A 19 50.85 18.06 -22.15
C ILE A 19 49.37 18.46 -22.08
N TYR A 20 48.60 18.19 -23.14
CA TYR A 20 47.17 18.48 -23.19
C TYR A 20 46.42 17.89 -21.98
N LEU A 21 46.74 16.65 -21.61
CA LEU A 21 46.15 15.95 -20.47
C LEU A 21 46.63 16.52 -19.12
N ARG A 22 47.94 16.77 -18.95
CA ARG A 22 48.50 17.32 -17.71
C ARG A 22 47.99 18.73 -17.44
N ASP A 23 47.89 19.58 -18.46
CA ASP A 23 47.38 20.96 -18.37
C ASP A 23 45.91 21.00 -17.93
N ARG A 24 45.16 19.93 -18.21
CA ARG A 24 43.76 19.75 -17.78
C ARG A 24 43.64 18.99 -16.46
N GLY A 25 44.75 18.77 -15.74
CA GLY A 25 44.75 18.19 -14.39
C GLY A 25 44.73 16.66 -14.36
N PHE A 26 45.05 15.98 -15.46
CA PHE A 26 45.18 14.52 -15.45
C PHE A 26 46.59 14.08 -15.06
N SER A 27 46.65 13.02 -14.25
CA SER A 27 47.85 12.20 -14.08
C SER A 27 47.97 11.21 -15.23
N VAL A 28 49.10 11.25 -15.93
CA VAL A 28 49.33 10.53 -17.17
C VAL A 28 50.32 9.39 -16.95
N ARG A 29 50.01 8.19 -17.46
CA ARG A 29 50.89 7.02 -17.46
C ARG A 29 50.87 6.35 -18.83
N ASP A 30 52.06 6.14 -19.39
CA ASP A 30 52.20 5.36 -20.62
C ASP A 30 52.05 3.87 -20.32
N GLN A 31 51.38 3.15 -21.22
CA GLN A 31 51.18 1.71 -21.19
C GLN A 31 51.41 1.14 -22.59
N HIS A 32 51.88 -0.10 -22.66
CA HIS A 32 52.09 -0.82 -23.91
C HIS A 32 51.33 -2.13 -23.83
N PHE A 33 50.51 -2.42 -24.84
CA PHE A 33 49.80 -3.70 -24.97
C PHE A 33 50.10 -4.29 -26.34
N GLY A 34 51.04 -5.24 -26.37
CA GLY A 34 51.55 -5.78 -27.63
C GLY A 34 52.27 -4.69 -28.44
N GLU A 35 51.76 -4.40 -29.63
CA GLU A 35 52.27 -3.32 -30.50
C GLU A 35 51.59 -1.96 -30.26
N ASP A 36 50.52 -1.91 -29.46
CA ASP A 36 49.76 -0.68 -29.26
C ASP A 36 50.34 0.14 -28.12
N GLU A 37 50.60 1.43 -28.39
CA GLU A 37 50.97 2.42 -27.39
C GLU A 37 49.74 3.15 -26.85
N LEU A 38 49.64 3.21 -25.53
CA LEU A 38 48.47 3.71 -24.82
C LEU A 38 48.89 4.75 -23.79
N ILE A 39 48.11 5.82 -23.68
CA ILE A 39 48.24 6.79 -22.61
C ILE A 39 47.04 6.65 -21.68
N GLY A 40 47.28 6.15 -20.47
CA GLY A 40 46.31 6.14 -19.38
C GLY A 40 46.28 7.50 -18.69
N ALA A 41 45.10 8.12 -18.65
CA ALA A 41 44.88 9.38 -17.94
C ALA A 41 43.88 9.18 -16.79
N SER A 42 44.29 9.57 -15.58
CA SER A 42 43.53 9.38 -14.34
C SER A 42 43.51 10.67 -13.50
N GLY A 43 42.47 10.87 -12.70
CA GLY A 43 42.28 12.10 -11.90
C GLY A 43 40.99 12.84 -12.26
N LYS A 44 40.74 13.98 -11.59
CA LYS A 44 39.53 14.81 -11.73
C LYS A 44 39.61 15.87 -12.83
N GLY A 45 40.52 15.69 -13.80
CA GLY A 45 40.63 16.61 -14.94
C GLY A 45 39.37 16.59 -15.80
N VAL A 46 39.16 17.66 -16.57
CA VAL A 46 38.04 17.77 -17.52
C VAL A 46 38.61 17.93 -18.93
N ALA A 47 38.26 17.03 -19.84
CA ALA A 47 38.63 17.10 -21.25
C ALA A 47 37.46 16.60 -22.13
N ASP A 48 37.22 17.27 -23.25
CA ASP A 48 36.31 16.77 -24.28
C ASP A 48 37.04 15.66 -25.06
N LEU A 49 36.48 14.45 -25.06
CA LEU A 49 37.07 13.29 -25.72
C LEU A 49 37.22 13.50 -27.24
N ARG A 50 36.37 14.35 -27.84
CA ARG A 50 36.44 14.69 -29.27
C ARG A 50 37.62 15.60 -29.56
N GLU A 51 37.86 16.60 -28.70
CA GLU A 51 39.06 17.45 -28.83
C GLU A 51 40.33 16.62 -28.71
N LEU A 52 40.36 15.72 -27.73
CA LEU A 52 41.49 14.81 -27.52
C LEU A 52 41.67 13.85 -28.70
N GLY A 53 40.58 13.36 -29.28
CA GLY A 53 40.60 12.52 -30.48
C GLY A 53 41.01 13.24 -31.78
N LEU A 54 41.00 14.58 -31.78
CA LEU A 54 41.47 15.40 -32.91
C LEU A 54 42.97 15.74 -32.81
N LEU A 55 43.62 15.44 -31.68
CA LEU A 55 45.05 15.70 -31.53
C LEU A 55 45.86 14.79 -32.48
N PRO A 56 46.87 15.34 -33.18
CA PRO A 56 47.79 14.55 -33.97
C PRO A 56 48.39 13.40 -33.15
N GLY A 57 48.48 12.21 -33.76
CA GLY A 57 48.98 11.00 -33.11
C GLY A 57 47.97 10.24 -32.23
N VAL A 58 46.72 10.69 -32.11
CA VAL A 58 45.65 9.96 -31.42
C VAL A 58 44.82 9.14 -32.41
N GLU A 59 44.72 7.83 -32.19
CA GLU A 59 43.87 6.93 -32.99
C GLU A 59 42.44 6.91 -32.45
N ARG A 60 42.28 6.72 -31.14
CA ARG A 60 40.98 6.74 -30.46
C ARG A 60 41.11 7.04 -28.98
N VAL A 61 40.04 7.53 -28.38
CA VAL A 61 39.94 7.79 -26.94
C VAL A 61 38.80 6.97 -26.36
N ALA A 62 39.03 6.29 -25.25
CA ALA A 62 38.04 5.54 -24.48
C ALA A 62 37.92 6.11 -23.06
N ALA A 63 36.73 6.55 -22.67
CA ALA A 63 36.47 6.90 -21.28
C ALA A 63 36.51 5.63 -20.40
N THR A 64 37.10 5.74 -19.21
CA THR A 64 37.13 4.62 -18.24
C THR A 64 36.02 4.74 -17.20
N SER A 65 35.51 5.95 -16.95
CA SER A 65 34.34 6.23 -16.13
C SER A 65 33.14 6.53 -17.01
N LYS A 66 31.95 6.12 -16.58
CA LYS A 66 30.70 6.49 -17.26
C LYS A 66 30.46 7.99 -17.12
N PRO A 67 29.84 8.65 -18.12
CA PRO A 67 29.66 10.10 -18.08
C PRO A 67 28.53 10.56 -17.13
N TYR A 68 27.85 9.63 -16.44
CA TYR A 68 26.79 9.86 -15.44
C TYR A 68 27.21 9.27 -14.08
N GLU A 69 28.05 9.98 -13.32
CA GLU A 69 28.64 9.45 -12.10
C GLU A 69 27.61 9.29 -10.97
N LEU A 70 26.78 10.31 -10.72
CA LEU A 70 25.80 10.31 -9.63
C LEU A 70 24.65 9.33 -9.86
N ALA A 71 24.27 9.07 -11.10
CA ALA A 71 23.24 8.08 -11.43
C ALA A 71 23.79 6.65 -11.56
N SER A 72 25.12 6.46 -11.58
CA SER A 72 25.74 5.15 -11.83
C SER A 72 25.74 4.24 -10.61
N ARG A 73 25.41 2.96 -10.82
CA ARG A 73 25.54 1.92 -9.80
C ARG A 73 26.99 1.68 -9.37
N GLU A 74 27.97 2.03 -10.21
CA GLU A 74 29.39 1.93 -9.84
C GLU A 74 29.76 2.92 -8.71
N THR A 75 29.11 4.08 -8.70
CA THR A 75 29.32 5.11 -7.67
C THR A 75 28.48 4.82 -6.42
N LYS A 76 27.26 4.34 -6.61
CA LYS A 76 26.35 3.93 -5.52
C LYS A 76 25.81 2.52 -5.80
N PRO A 77 26.36 1.49 -5.15
CA PRO A 77 25.93 0.11 -5.36
C PRO A 77 24.48 -0.18 -4.93
N GLU A 78 24.01 0.47 -3.87
CA GLU A 78 22.70 0.23 -3.26
C GLU A 78 21.57 0.93 -4.02
N ASP A 79 20.43 0.26 -4.15
CA ASP A 79 19.23 0.82 -4.78
C ASP A 79 18.77 2.10 -4.07
N THR A 80 18.44 3.13 -4.85
CA THR A 80 17.73 4.30 -4.33
C THR A 80 16.26 3.96 -4.12
N ILE A 81 15.75 4.27 -2.92
CA ILE A 81 14.33 4.24 -2.61
C ILE A 81 13.83 5.69 -2.58
N VAL A 82 13.02 6.06 -3.57
CA VAL A 82 12.46 7.41 -3.69
C VAL A 82 11.19 7.52 -2.84
N THR A 83 11.12 8.55 -2.00
CA THR A 83 9.95 8.79 -1.14
C THR A 83 9.11 9.93 -1.70
N VAL A 84 7.82 9.68 -1.95
CA VAL A 84 6.84 10.67 -2.41
C VAL A 84 5.68 10.68 -1.41
N GLY A 85 5.68 11.64 -0.49
CA GLY A 85 4.75 11.62 0.65
C GLY A 85 4.88 10.29 1.43
N PRO A 86 3.78 9.53 1.63
CA PRO A 86 3.82 8.23 2.30
C PRO A 86 4.30 7.06 1.42
N VAL A 87 4.54 7.29 0.12
CA VAL A 87 4.82 6.24 -0.87
C VAL A 87 6.33 6.07 -1.06
N LYS A 88 6.80 4.82 -1.12
CA LYS A 88 8.20 4.47 -1.38
C LYS A 88 8.33 3.68 -2.69
N ILE A 89 9.08 4.22 -3.65
CA ILE A 89 9.29 3.64 -4.98
C ILE A 89 10.70 3.04 -5.06
N GLY A 90 10.79 1.78 -5.51
CA GLY A 90 12.05 1.02 -5.61
C GLY A 90 12.17 -0.12 -4.60
N GLY A 91 13.23 -0.93 -4.77
CA GLY A 91 13.51 -2.12 -3.96
C GLY A 91 12.57 -3.28 -4.31
N SER A 92 12.04 -3.95 -3.28
CA SER A 92 11.11 -5.08 -3.42
C SER A 92 9.66 -4.67 -3.71
N ARG A 93 9.37 -3.38 -3.93
CA ARG A 93 8.00 -2.87 -4.10
C ARG A 93 7.68 -2.56 -5.55
N ILE A 94 6.46 -2.89 -5.96
CA ILE A 94 5.84 -2.44 -7.21
C ILE A 94 4.90 -1.29 -6.87
N SER A 95 5.18 -0.10 -7.38
CA SER A 95 4.31 1.08 -7.19
C SER A 95 3.53 1.41 -8.46
N VAL A 96 2.21 1.50 -8.39
CA VAL A 96 1.39 1.87 -9.54
C VAL A 96 0.87 3.30 -9.39
N ILE A 97 1.21 4.13 -10.37
CA ILE A 97 0.76 5.50 -10.56
C ILE A 97 -0.38 5.45 -11.57
N ALA A 98 -1.54 6.03 -11.27
CA ALA A 98 -2.67 6.00 -12.19
C ALA A 98 -3.51 7.27 -12.14
N GLY A 99 -4.21 7.55 -13.23
CA GLY A 99 -5.07 8.72 -13.39
C GLY A 99 -5.17 9.16 -14.85
N PRO A 100 -5.88 10.25 -15.14
CA PRO A 100 -6.20 10.61 -16.52
C PRO A 100 -5.00 11.17 -17.29
N CYS A 101 -5.13 11.20 -18.61
CA CYS A 101 -4.14 11.85 -19.47
C CYS A 101 -4.03 13.36 -19.20
N ALA A 102 -5.18 14.02 -19.10
CA ALA A 102 -5.31 15.44 -18.80
C ALA A 102 -6.34 15.62 -17.67
N VAL A 103 -6.22 16.68 -16.89
CA VAL A 103 -7.29 17.10 -15.97
C VAL A 103 -8.31 17.88 -16.77
N GLU A 104 -9.52 17.36 -16.88
CA GLU A 104 -10.57 17.92 -17.75
C GLU A 104 -11.61 18.72 -16.96
N SER A 105 -11.92 18.26 -15.75
CA SER A 105 -12.79 18.94 -14.79
C SER A 105 -12.49 18.47 -13.37
N ARG A 106 -13.00 19.19 -12.37
CA ARG A 106 -12.91 18.79 -10.96
C ARG A 106 -13.59 17.44 -10.71
N ASP A 107 -14.81 17.26 -11.22
CA ASP A 107 -15.57 16.03 -11.01
C ASP A 107 -14.89 14.82 -11.67
N GLN A 108 -14.32 15.01 -12.87
CA GLN A 108 -13.59 13.98 -13.58
C GLN A 108 -12.36 13.50 -12.80
N ILE A 109 -11.54 14.42 -12.27
CA ILE A 109 -10.34 14.01 -11.51
C ILE A 109 -10.71 13.42 -10.15
N MET A 110 -11.74 13.93 -9.47
CA MET A 110 -12.26 13.37 -8.21
C MET A 110 -12.79 11.94 -8.38
N GLU A 111 -13.60 11.71 -9.42
CA GLU A 111 -14.11 10.38 -9.76
C GLU A 111 -12.95 9.42 -10.09
N THR A 112 -12.00 9.88 -10.91
CA THR A 112 -10.85 9.05 -11.30
C THR A 112 -10.00 8.67 -10.09
N ALA A 113 -9.70 9.64 -9.22
CA ALA A 113 -8.89 9.43 -8.02
C ALA A 113 -9.50 8.35 -7.12
N GLY A 114 -10.81 8.41 -6.85
CA GLY A 114 -11.51 7.37 -6.08
C GLY A 114 -11.39 5.99 -6.71
N ARG A 115 -11.69 5.87 -8.02
CA ARG A 115 -11.65 4.59 -8.75
C ARG A 115 -10.26 3.95 -8.77
N VAL A 116 -9.22 4.73 -9.09
CA VAL A 116 -7.86 4.19 -9.16
C VAL A 116 -7.31 3.88 -7.77
N ARG A 117 -7.70 4.66 -6.76
CA ARG A 117 -7.33 4.42 -5.37
C ARG A 117 -7.90 3.13 -4.83
N GLU A 118 -9.19 2.90 -5.03
CA GLU A 118 -9.90 1.67 -4.65
C GLU A 118 -9.27 0.44 -5.31
N SER A 119 -8.86 0.58 -6.58
CA SER A 119 -8.19 -0.48 -7.35
C SER A 119 -6.76 -0.75 -6.89
N GLY A 120 -6.09 0.20 -6.21
CA GLY A 120 -4.77 0.03 -5.61
C GLY A 120 -3.66 0.95 -6.10
N ALA A 121 -3.96 1.96 -6.91
CA ALA A 121 -2.98 2.98 -7.24
C ALA A 121 -2.54 3.72 -5.97
N VAL A 122 -1.26 4.06 -5.91
CA VAL A 122 -0.64 4.70 -4.73
C VAL A 122 -0.30 6.16 -4.97
N ILE A 123 -0.19 6.59 -6.22
CA ILE A 123 0.05 7.99 -6.62
C ILE A 123 -0.95 8.36 -7.72
N LEU A 124 -1.58 9.54 -7.59
CA LEU A 124 -2.49 10.07 -8.60
C LEU A 124 -1.68 10.83 -9.65
N ARG A 125 -1.88 10.51 -10.93
CA ARG A 125 -1.31 11.31 -12.03
C ARG A 125 -2.36 12.09 -12.77
N GLY A 126 -1.96 13.22 -13.37
CA GLY A 126 -2.77 13.94 -14.34
C GLY A 126 -1.96 15.01 -15.06
N GLY A 127 -2.42 15.42 -16.24
CA GLY A 127 -1.79 16.51 -16.99
C GLY A 127 -2.53 17.83 -16.78
N ALA A 128 -2.03 18.70 -15.91
CA ALA A 128 -2.55 20.07 -15.78
C ALA A 128 -2.17 20.95 -16.98
N PHE A 129 -0.95 20.77 -17.49
CA PHE A 129 -0.42 21.39 -18.70
C PHE A 129 -0.14 20.29 -19.74
N LYS A 130 -0.59 20.46 -20.99
CA LYS A 130 -0.43 19.46 -22.05
C LYS A 130 0.42 20.00 -23.20
N PRO A 131 1.65 19.50 -23.42
CA PRO A 131 2.42 19.83 -24.62
C PRO A 131 1.82 19.11 -25.84
N ARG A 132 1.04 19.83 -26.65
CA ARG A 132 0.34 19.28 -27.83
C ARG A 132 1.10 19.57 -29.12
N SER A 133 1.03 18.64 -30.06
CA SER A 133 1.56 18.85 -31.42
C SER A 133 0.75 19.88 -32.21
N SER A 134 -0.52 20.12 -31.84
CA SER A 134 -1.39 21.11 -32.47
C SER A 134 -1.80 22.18 -31.45
N PRO A 135 -1.73 23.48 -31.80
CA PRO A 135 -2.15 24.57 -30.90
C PRO A 135 -3.67 24.60 -30.67
N TYR A 136 -4.47 23.98 -31.54
CA TYR A 136 -5.93 23.94 -31.42
C TYR A 136 -6.46 22.81 -30.53
N ALA A 137 -5.57 21.90 -30.12
CA ALA A 137 -5.94 20.84 -29.20
C ALA A 137 -6.06 21.37 -27.77
N PHE A 138 -6.80 20.66 -26.91
CA PHE A 138 -6.90 21.00 -25.49
C PHE A 138 -5.52 21.09 -24.83
N GLN A 139 -5.18 22.28 -24.32
CA GLN A 139 -3.86 22.62 -23.74
C GLN A 139 -3.76 22.25 -22.24
N GLY A 140 -4.85 21.81 -21.62
CA GLY A 140 -4.97 21.60 -20.18
C GLY A 140 -5.57 22.82 -19.47
N LEU A 141 -5.97 22.63 -18.21
CA LEU A 141 -6.56 23.69 -17.37
C LEU A 141 -5.51 24.56 -16.66
N GLY A 142 -4.22 24.29 -16.85
CA GLY A 142 -3.12 25.00 -16.20
C GLY A 142 -3.19 24.88 -14.67
N MET A 143 -2.89 25.97 -13.96
CA MET A 143 -2.87 25.99 -12.48
C MET A 143 -4.20 25.54 -11.86
N LYS A 144 -5.33 25.87 -12.47
CA LYS A 144 -6.65 25.42 -11.99
C LYS A 144 -6.80 23.90 -12.05
N GLY A 145 -6.25 23.26 -13.08
CA GLY A 145 -6.20 21.79 -13.17
C GLY A 145 -5.27 21.18 -12.11
N LEU A 146 -4.19 21.87 -11.76
CA LEU A 146 -3.29 21.44 -10.70
C LEU A 146 -3.95 21.56 -9.31
N GLU A 147 -4.70 22.63 -9.05
CA GLU A 147 -5.51 22.79 -7.84
C GLU A 147 -6.52 21.66 -7.68
N TYR A 148 -7.28 21.32 -8.74
CA TYR A 148 -8.21 20.19 -8.70
C TYR A 148 -7.51 18.85 -8.46
N MET A 149 -6.32 18.66 -9.02
CA MET A 149 -5.55 17.44 -8.79
C MET A 149 -5.05 17.36 -7.35
N LYS A 150 -4.58 18.47 -6.78
CA LYS A 150 -4.15 18.56 -5.38
C LYS A 150 -5.31 18.24 -4.44
N GLU A 151 -6.47 18.84 -4.69
CA GLU A 151 -7.71 18.55 -3.97
C GLU A 151 -8.08 17.05 -4.04
N ALA A 152 -8.04 16.45 -5.22
CA ALA A 152 -8.33 15.03 -5.39
C ALA A 152 -7.29 14.13 -4.71
N GLY A 153 -6.01 14.47 -4.79
CA GLY A 153 -4.94 13.77 -4.08
C GLY A 153 -5.16 13.78 -2.58
N GLU A 154 -5.51 14.93 -1.99
CA GLU A 154 -5.79 15.07 -0.57
C GLU A 154 -7.05 14.31 -0.15
N ALA A 155 -8.13 14.42 -0.92
CA ALA A 155 -9.39 13.73 -0.66
C ALA A 155 -9.24 12.19 -0.61
N TYR A 156 -8.31 11.64 -1.40
CA TYR A 156 -8.08 10.21 -1.49
C TYR A 156 -6.72 9.75 -0.93
N GLY A 157 -6.05 10.61 -0.15
CA GLY A 157 -4.77 10.29 0.49
C GLY A 157 -3.71 9.77 -0.48
N MET A 158 -3.63 10.37 -1.68
CA MET A 158 -2.68 10.06 -2.74
C MET A 158 -1.78 11.27 -2.97
N PRO A 159 -0.44 11.12 -2.89
CA PRO A 159 0.43 12.13 -3.45
C PRO A 159 0.18 12.26 -4.96
N ILE A 160 0.46 13.44 -5.50
CA ILE A 160 0.21 13.75 -6.90
C ILE A 160 1.50 13.87 -7.73
N VAL A 161 1.42 13.42 -8.97
CA VAL A 161 2.43 13.67 -10.01
C VAL A 161 1.81 14.36 -11.21
N THR A 162 2.40 15.49 -11.61
CA THR A 162 1.99 16.24 -12.80
C THR A 162 3.20 16.62 -13.64
N GLU A 163 2.99 16.74 -14.95
CA GLU A 163 4.02 17.19 -15.88
C GLU A 163 4.27 18.69 -15.74
N ILE A 164 5.56 19.06 -15.70
CA ILE A 164 6.01 20.44 -15.86
C ILE A 164 6.59 20.65 -17.25
N VAL A 165 6.15 21.72 -17.91
CA VAL A 165 6.47 21.99 -19.31
C VAL A 165 7.45 23.13 -19.52
N SER A 166 7.61 24.03 -18.55
CA SER A 166 8.57 25.14 -18.64
C SER A 166 9.19 25.53 -17.30
N PRO A 167 10.43 26.07 -17.28
CA PRO A 167 11.14 26.45 -16.06
C PRO A 167 10.43 27.52 -15.23
N GLU A 168 9.67 28.41 -15.88
CA GLU A 168 8.97 29.54 -15.24
C GLU A 168 7.84 29.06 -14.32
N LEU A 169 7.24 27.91 -14.63
CA LEU A 169 6.17 27.32 -13.82
C LEU A 169 6.70 26.60 -12.57
N ALA A 170 7.99 26.29 -12.52
CA ALA A 170 8.56 25.39 -11.51
C ALA A 170 8.33 25.87 -10.07
N ALA A 171 8.54 27.17 -9.83
CA ALA A 171 8.32 27.76 -8.51
C ALA A 171 6.83 27.77 -8.11
N GLN A 172 5.94 28.08 -9.05
CA GLN A 172 4.49 28.17 -8.80
C GLN A 172 3.87 26.79 -8.53
N MET A 173 4.33 25.77 -9.26
CA MET A 173 3.83 24.40 -9.11
C MET A 173 4.40 23.67 -7.90
N ASN A 174 5.51 24.17 -7.33
CA ASN A 174 6.25 23.49 -6.27
C ASN A 174 5.33 23.13 -5.11
N ASP A 175 4.61 24.09 -4.54
CA ASP A 175 3.86 23.85 -3.30
C ASP A 175 2.63 22.94 -3.49
N LEU A 176 2.13 22.84 -4.72
CA LEU A 176 0.96 22.03 -5.06
C LEU A 176 1.32 20.60 -5.50
N THR A 177 2.58 20.33 -5.85
CA THR A 177 3.00 19.07 -6.47
C THR A 177 3.89 18.25 -5.54
N ASP A 178 3.61 16.96 -5.36
CA ASP A 178 4.45 16.07 -4.54
C ASP A 178 5.63 15.49 -5.33
N MET A 179 5.43 15.22 -6.63
CA MET A 179 6.46 14.77 -7.56
C MET A 179 6.30 15.42 -8.93
N PHE A 180 7.39 15.96 -9.48
CA PHE A 180 7.38 16.49 -10.84
C PHE A 180 7.55 15.39 -11.88
N GLN A 181 6.82 15.46 -12.99
CA GLN A 181 7.12 14.65 -14.18
C GLN A 181 7.81 15.52 -15.23
N ILE A 182 8.96 15.07 -15.71
CA ILE A 182 9.56 15.57 -16.95
C ILE A 182 9.09 14.67 -18.10
N GLY A 183 8.28 15.23 -18.99
CA GLY A 183 7.77 14.50 -20.15
C GLY A 183 8.88 14.15 -21.16
N ALA A 184 8.64 13.13 -21.98
CA ALA A 184 9.62 12.60 -22.93
C ALA A 184 10.17 13.65 -23.92
N ARG A 185 9.37 14.67 -24.27
CA ARG A 185 9.80 15.77 -25.15
C ARG A 185 10.76 16.75 -24.46
N ASN A 186 10.69 16.82 -23.13
CA ASN A 186 11.51 17.69 -22.29
C ASN A 186 12.67 16.95 -21.63
N MET A 187 12.91 15.67 -21.96
CA MET A 187 13.99 14.88 -21.36
C MET A 187 15.35 15.57 -21.51
N GLN A 188 15.62 16.25 -22.63
CA GLN A 188 16.85 17.00 -22.89
C GLN A 188 16.66 18.53 -22.81
N ASN A 189 15.58 18.99 -22.17
CA ASN A 189 15.42 20.41 -21.86
C ASN A 189 16.26 20.74 -20.61
N PHE A 190 17.58 20.89 -20.80
CA PHE A 190 18.54 20.96 -19.69
C PHE A 190 18.28 22.11 -18.72
N GLU A 191 17.77 23.25 -19.20
CA GLU A 191 17.43 24.39 -18.33
C GLU A 191 16.22 24.06 -17.44
N LEU A 192 15.24 23.33 -17.97
CA LEU A 192 14.14 22.79 -17.16
C LEU A 192 14.65 21.77 -16.14
N LEU A 193 15.52 20.84 -16.55
CA LEU A 193 16.10 19.85 -15.63
C LEU A 193 16.85 20.53 -14.48
N LYS A 194 17.72 21.50 -14.76
CA LYS A 194 18.45 22.24 -13.73
C LYS A 194 17.50 22.94 -12.77
N LYS A 195 16.49 23.63 -13.30
CA LYS A 195 15.51 24.38 -12.51
C LYS A 195 14.69 23.47 -11.60
N VAL A 196 14.21 22.34 -12.12
CA VAL A 196 13.40 21.36 -11.36
C VAL A 196 14.27 20.60 -10.36
N GLY A 197 15.49 20.20 -10.73
CA GLY A 197 16.43 19.54 -9.82
C GLY A 197 16.77 20.41 -8.62
N ALA A 198 16.95 21.72 -8.82
CA ALA A 198 17.22 22.67 -7.74
C ALA A 198 16.06 22.85 -6.73
N LEU A 199 14.84 22.40 -7.04
CA LEU A 199 13.73 22.42 -6.09
C LEU A 199 13.83 21.31 -5.03
N GLY A 200 14.64 20.27 -5.26
CA GLY A 200 14.86 19.19 -4.31
C GLY A 200 13.69 18.22 -4.14
N LYS A 201 12.61 18.34 -4.93
CA LYS A 201 11.49 17.39 -4.93
C LYS A 201 11.77 16.14 -5.76
N PRO A 202 11.05 15.03 -5.52
CA PRO A 202 11.09 13.86 -6.39
C PRO A 202 10.73 14.18 -7.84
N VAL A 203 11.41 13.51 -8.78
CA VAL A 203 11.23 13.71 -10.23
C VAL A 203 11.07 12.38 -10.95
N LEU A 204 9.96 12.23 -11.67
CA LEU A 204 9.71 11.16 -12.64
C LEU A 204 10.21 11.62 -14.03
N LEU A 205 11.34 11.09 -14.48
CA LEU A 205 11.97 11.43 -15.76
C LEU A 205 11.60 10.42 -16.84
N LYS A 206 10.76 10.83 -17.81
CA LYS A 206 10.41 9.99 -18.96
C LYS A 206 11.53 9.96 -20.00
N ARG A 207 11.86 8.77 -20.50
CA ARG A 207 12.80 8.58 -21.61
C ARG A 207 12.29 9.30 -22.86
N GLY A 208 13.19 10.00 -23.57
CA GLY A 208 12.90 10.62 -24.86
C GLY A 208 12.65 9.57 -25.94
N PRO A 209 11.77 9.83 -26.93
CA PRO A 209 11.38 8.83 -27.92
C PRO A 209 12.54 8.35 -28.79
N SER A 210 13.64 9.08 -28.89
CA SER A 210 14.82 8.67 -29.67
C SER A 210 16.09 8.64 -28.82
N ALA A 211 15.95 8.70 -27.49
CA ALA A 211 17.07 8.73 -26.58
C ALA A 211 17.65 7.34 -26.37
N THR A 212 18.97 7.25 -26.40
CA THR A 212 19.73 6.10 -25.88
C THR A 212 19.61 6.02 -24.35
N ILE A 213 19.98 4.87 -23.77
CA ILE A 213 20.03 4.70 -22.32
C ILE A 213 21.05 5.67 -21.68
N GLU A 214 22.17 5.91 -22.34
CA GLU A 214 23.19 6.85 -21.86
C GLU A 214 22.67 8.28 -21.80
N GLU A 215 22.01 8.79 -22.85
CA GLU A 215 21.42 10.13 -22.86
C GLU A 215 20.33 10.28 -21.79
N TRP A 216 19.59 9.21 -21.51
CA TRP A 216 18.58 9.20 -20.46
C TRP A 216 19.20 9.28 -19.07
N LEU A 217 20.27 8.51 -18.80
CA LEU A 217 21.01 8.56 -17.54
C LEU A 217 21.75 9.89 -17.36
N LEU A 218 22.28 10.49 -18.43
CA LEU A 218 22.84 11.84 -18.40
C LEU A 218 21.77 12.89 -18.07
N SER A 219 20.55 12.73 -18.56
CA SER A 219 19.45 13.63 -18.19
C SER A 219 19.07 13.48 -16.70
N ALA A 220 19.15 12.27 -16.15
CA ALA A 220 19.02 12.06 -14.71
C ALA A 220 20.18 12.70 -13.92
N GLU A 221 21.41 12.62 -14.45
CA GLU A 221 22.60 13.26 -13.88
C GLU A 221 22.39 14.78 -13.71
N TYR A 222 21.81 15.46 -14.69
CA TYR A 222 21.49 16.89 -14.59
C TYR A 222 20.57 17.21 -13.41
N LEU A 223 19.55 16.38 -13.15
CA LEU A 223 18.65 16.55 -12.01
C LEU A 223 19.41 16.34 -10.70
N LEU A 224 20.18 15.25 -10.61
CA LEU A 224 20.96 14.89 -9.42
C LEU A 224 22.01 15.96 -9.07
N ALA A 225 22.78 16.40 -10.06
CA ALA A 225 23.81 17.42 -9.91
C ALA A 225 23.22 18.80 -9.53
N SER A 226 21.96 19.05 -9.87
CA SER A 226 21.29 20.33 -9.58
C SER A 226 20.62 20.38 -8.20
N GLY A 227 20.44 19.25 -7.50
CA GLY A 227 20.09 19.24 -6.09
C GLY A 227 19.15 18.13 -5.62
N THR A 228 18.26 17.63 -6.48
CA THR A 228 17.34 16.54 -6.09
C THR A 228 18.10 15.22 -5.96
N LYS A 229 17.76 14.41 -4.97
CA LYS A 229 18.33 13.05 -4.79
C LYS A 229 17.36 11.95 -5.24
N ASP A 230 16.15 12.36 -5.60
CA ASP A 230 14.98 11.50 -5.73
C ASP A 230 14.53 11.46 -7.19
N VAL A 231 15.26 10.73 -8.03
CA VAL A 231 14.94 10.56 -9.45
C VAL A 231 14.40 9.17 -9.72
N ILE A 232 13.26 9.09 -10.41
CA ILE A 232 12.65 7.85 -10.91
C ILE A 232 12.69 7.89 -12.43
N LEU A 233 13.22 6.83 -13.03
CA LEU A 233 13.31 6.68 -14.48
C LEU A 233 12.01 6.05 -14.98
N CYS A 234 11.33 6.68 -15.95
CA CYS A 234 10.17 6.11 -16.65
C CYS A 234 10.46 5.73 -18.12
N GLU A 235 10.56 4.44 -18.43
CA GLU A 235 10.57 3.92 -19.81
C GLU A 235 9.15 4.05 -20.40
N ARG A 236 9.02 4.44 -21.66
CA ARG A 236 7.74 4.84 -22.28
C ARG A 236 7.64 4.58 -23.77
N GLY A 237 8.53 3.73 -24.28
CA GLY A 237 8.69 3.39 -25.69
C GLY A 237 9.56 4.37 -26.47
N ILE A 238 10.30 3.81 -27.43
CA ILE A 238 11.13 4.52 -28.40
C ILE A 238 10.48 4.50 -29.78
N ARG A 239 10.80 5.50 -30.60
CA ARG A 239 10.42 5.59 -32.00
C ARG A 239 11.27 4.62 -32.80
N THR A 240 10.61 3.81 -33.61
CA THR A 240 11.24 2.89 -34.57
C THR A 240 10.56 3.03 -35.93
N PHE A 241 10.84 2.11 -36.85
CA PHE A 241 10.13 2.00 -38.12
C PHE A 241 8.76 1.30 -37.99
N GLU A 242 8.46 0.67 -36.85
CA GLU A 242 7.17 0.01 -36.60
C GLU A 242 6.04 1.05 -36.51
N THR A 243 4.89 0.72 -37.09
CA THR A 243 3.75 1.65 -37.22
C THR A 243 2.49 1.16 -36.53
N TYR A 244 2.41 -0.12 -36.15
CA TYR A 244 1.24 -0.68 -35.48
C TYR A 244 1.06 -0.12 -34.07
N THR A 245 2.14 0.10 -33.32
CA THR A 245 2.11 0.77 -32.02
C THR A 245 2.64 2.20 -32.12
N ARG A 246 2.19 3.08 -31.22
CA ARG A 246 2.61 4.50 -31.21
C ARG A 246 4.12 4.66 -31.03
N ASN A 247 4.71 3.84 -30.16
CA ASN A 247 6.15 3.66 -29.99
C ASN A 247 6.41 2.15 -29.79
N THR A 248 7.66 1.72 -29.87
CA THR A 248 8.06 0.35 -29.51
C THR A 248 8.52 0.37 -28.05
N LEU A 249 7.85 -0.39 -27.17
CA LEU A 249 8.28 -0.54 -25.78
C LEU A 249 9.62 -1.27 -25.73
N ASP A 250 10.67 -0.59 -25.27
CA ASP A 250 11.99 -1.18 -25.09
C ASP A 250 12.05 -1.89 -23.72
N ILE A 251 11.52 -3.11 -23.67
CA ILE A 251 11.51 -3.93 -22.45
C ILE A 251 12.93 -4.24 -21.95
N SER A 252 13.91 -4.26 -22.86
CA SER A 252 15.31 -4.56 -22.54
C SER A 252 15.98 -3.46 -21.73
N ALA A 253 15.50 -2.22 -21.84
CA ALA A 253 16.01 -1.09 -21.07
C ALA A 253 15.85 -1.31 -19.56
N ILE A 254 14.82 -2.03 -19.11
CA ILE A 254 14.53 -2.23 -17.68
C ILE A 254 15.70 -2.96 -16.97
N PRO A 255 16.06 -4.21 -17.32
CA PRO A 255 17.17 -4.90 -16.67
C PRO A 255 18.53 -4.24 -16.96
N VAL A 256 18.71 -3.63 -18.14
CA VAL A 256 19.96 -2.93 -18.48
C VAL A 256 20.18 -1.74 -17.57
N VAL A 257 19.17 -0.87 -17.43
CA VAL A 257 19.25 0.31 -16.55
C VAL A 257 19.38 -0.10 -15.10
N LYS A 258 18.64 -1.12 -14.64
CA LYS A 258 18.80 -1.62 -13.25
C LYS A 258 20.22 -2.12 -12.98
N ARG A 259 20.96 -2.62 -13.97
CA ARG A 259 22.39 -2.95 -13.81
C ARG A 259 23.30 -1.72 -13.83
N LEU A 260 22.99 -0.74 -14.69
CA LEU A 260 23.84 0.45 -14.88
C LEU A 260 23.64 1.52 -13.80
N SER A 261 22.45 1.61 -13.24
CA SER A 261 22.01 2.66 -12.32
C SER A 261 21.33 2.06 -11.10
N HIS A 262 21.44 2.75 -9.97
CA HIS A 262 20.72 2.45 -8.73
C HIS A 262 19.33 3.11 -8.66
N LEU A 263 18.95 3.92 -9.65
CA LEU A 263 17.67 4.62 -9.67
C LEU A 263 16.51 3.63 -9.98
N PRO A 264 15.33 3.81 -9.37
CA PRO A 264 14.17 2.99 -9.67
C PRO A 264 13.67 3.21 -11.10
N VAL A 265 13.17 2.15 -11.74
CA VAL A 265 12.68 2.16 -13.13
C VAL A 265 11.21 1.78 -13.17
N ILE A 266 10.35 2.73 -13.55
CA ILE A 266 8.93 2.56 -13.83
C ILE A 266 8.69 2.49 -15.34
N VAL A 267 7.56 1.89 -15.76
CA VAL A 267 7.17 1.84 -17.18
C VAL A 267 5.81 2.51 -17.42
N ASP A 268 5.69 3.24 -18.52
CA ASP A 268 4.45 3.82 -19.05
C ASP A 268 3.94 2.98 -20.23
N PRO A 269 3.13 1.92 -19.99
CA PRO A 269 2.61 1.11 -21.07
C PRO A 269 1.60 1.87 -21.94
N SER A 270 0.87 2.84 -21.38
CA SER A 270 -0.15 3.62 -22.09
C SER A 270 0.43 4.42 -23.26
N HIS A 271 1.48 5.20 -23.02
CA HIS A 271 2.13 5.99 -24.06
C HIS A 271 3.10 5.17 -24.93
N ALA A 272 3.65 4.08 -24.40
CA ALA A 272 4.51 3.19 -25.18
C ALA A 272 3.72 2.58 -26.33
N VAL A 273 2.63 1.88 -26.03
CA VAL A 273 1.87 1.17 -27.08
C VAL A 273 0.85 2.06 -27.77
N GLY A 274 0.20 2.98 -27.06
CA GLY A 274 -0.84 3.86 -27.59
C GLY A 274 -2.15 3.16 -27.95
N ILE A 275 -2.39 1.95 -27.45
CA ILE A 275 -3.56 1.12 -27.75
C ILE A 275 -4.09 0.51 -26.45
N ARG A 276 -5.31 0.84 -26.03
CA ARG A 276 -5.94 0.40 -24.77
C ARG A 276 -5.79 -1.11 -24.52
N ALA A 277 -6.12 -1.94 -25.52
CA ALA A 277 -6.06 -3.40 -25.42
C ALA A 277 -4.65 -3.98 -25.22
N LYS A 278 -3.59 -3.19 -25.47
CA LYS A 278 -2.19 -3.60 -25.31
C LYS A 278 -1.56 -3.05 -24.03
N VAL A 279 -2.23 -2.15 -23.30
CA VAL A 279 -1.71 -1.53 -22.07
C VAL A 279 -1.48 -2.59 -20.99
N SER A 280 -2.49 -3.42 -20.66
CA SER A 280 -2.35 -4.41 -19.60
C SER A 280 -1.28 -5.48 -19.90
N PRO A 281 -1.25 -6.11 -21.10
CA PRO A 281 -0.18 -7.05 -21.44
C PRO A 281 1.22 -6.43 -21.40
N ALA A 282 1.37 -5.19 -21.90
CA ALA A 282 2.66 -4.48 -21.86
C ALA A 282 3.09 -4.14 -20.43
N GLY A 283 2.14 -3.73 -19.57
CA GLY A 283 2.38 -3.47 -18.16
C GLY A 283 2.81 -4.73 -17.40
N LEU A 284 2.14 -5.87 -17.63
CA LEU A 284 2.53 -7.15 -17.03
C LEU A 284 3.91 -7.60 -17.51
N ALA A 285 4.23 -7.43 -18.78
CA ALA A 285 5.57 -7.72 -19.30
C ALA A 285 6.65 -6.84 -18.64
N ALA A 286 6.37 -5.55 -18.41
CA ALA A 286 7.27 -4.64 -17.71
C ALA A 286 7.55 -5.07 -16.27
N ILE A 287 6.51 -5.47 -15.52
CA ILE A 287 6.68 -6.02 -14.17
C ILE A 287 7.48 -7.32 -14.21
N ALA A 288 7.16 -8.23 -15.14
CA ALA A 288 7.90 -9.48 -15.34
C ALA A 288 9.39 -9.25 -15.64
N ALA A 289 9.72 -8.18 -16.39
CA ALA A 289 11.09 -7.77 -16.70
C ALA A 289 11.83 -7.07 -15.54
N GLY A 290 11.16 -6.85 -14.39
CA GLY A 290 11.76 -6.32 -13.18
C GLY A 290 11.54 -4.83 -12.92
N ALA A 291 10.58 -4.18 -13.59
CA ALA A 291 10.22 -2.79 -13.32
C ALA A 291 9.75 -2.60 -11.86
N ASP A 292 10.05 -1.44 -11.28
CA ASP A 292 9.70 -1.06 -9.90
C ASP A 292 8.29 -0.46 -9.80
N GLY A 293 7.57 -0.39 -10.91
CA GLY A 293 6.23 0.16 -10.97
C GLY A 293 5.73 0.43 -12.38
N LEU A 294 4.50 0.91 -12.47
CA LEU A 294 3.86 1.37 -13.70
C LEU A 294 3.30 2.78 -13.53
N THR A 295 3.20 3.53 -14.63
CA THR A 295 2.34 4.72 -14.73
C THR A 295 1.31 4.51 -15.84
N VAL A 296 0.03 4.49 -15.48
CA VAL A 296 -1.06 4.04 -16.35
C VAL A 296 -2.13 5.12 -16.52
N GLU A 297 -2.60 5.30 -17.75
CA GLU A 297 -3.73 6.17 -18.04
C GLU A 297 -5.05 5.48 -17.77
N VAL A 298 -5.86 6.09 -16.92
CA VAL A 298 -7.21 5.64 -16.56
C VAL A 298 -8.14 6.83 -16.67
N HIS A 299 -9.25 6.66 -17.38
CA HIS A 299 -10.27 7.69 -17.51
C HIS A 299 -11.65 7.06 -17.19
N PRO A 300 -12.56 7.75 -16.49
CA PRO A 300 -13.88 7.20 -16.17
C PRO A 300 -14.71 6.94 -17.43
N ARG A 301 -14.54 7.81 -18.44
CA ARG A 301 -15.23 7.75 -19.73
C ARG A 301 -14.22 7.93 -20.88
N PRO A 302 -13.34 6.95 -21.17
CA PRO A 302 -12.25 7.10 -22.13
C PRO A 302 -12.69 7.54 -23.53
N ASP A 303 -13.91 7.18 -23.96
CA ASP A 303 -14.40 7.50 -25.30
C ASP A 303 -14.83 8.96 -25.45
N GLU A 304 -14.99 9.69 -24.33
CA GLU A 304 -15.32 11.12 -24.28
C GLU A 304 -14.11 12.00 -23.93
N ALA A 305 -12.93 11.41 -23.70
CA ALA A 305 -11.76 12.12 -23.20
C ALA A 305 -11.22 13.17 -24.21
N LEU A 306 -10.83 14.34 -23.69
CA LEU A 306 -10.23 15.44 -24.46
C LEU A 306 -8.78 15.17 -24.89
N SER A 307 -8.17 14.14 -24.30
CA SER A 307 -6.81 13.71 -24.63
C SER A 307 -6.64 12.21 -24.41
N ASP A 308 -6.07 11.53 -25.41
CA ASP A 308 -5.52 10.17 -25.26
C ASP A 308 -6.53 9.10 -24.75
N GLY A 309 -7.82 9.30 -25.09
CA GLY A 309 -8.89 8.33 -24.85
C GLY A 309 -8.65 6.90 -25.42
N PRO A 310 -8.09 6.74 -26.64
CA PRO A 310 -7.84 5.44 -27.25
C PRO A 310 -6.84 4.53 -26.52
N GLN A 311 -6.00 5.07 -25.64
CA GLN A 311 -5.07 4.30 -24.80
C GLN A 311 -5.43 4.27 -23.32
N SER A 312 -6.34 5.14 -22.87
CA SER A 312 -6.79 5.18 -21.48
C SER A 312 -7.62 3.94 -21.17
N LEU A 313 -7.32 3.26 -20.06
CA LEU A 313 -8.11 2.14 -19.54
C LEU A 313 -9.42 2.64 -18.94
N TYR A 314 -10.46 1.80 -19.00
CA TYR A 314 -11.62 1.95 -18.12
C TYR A 314 -11.25 1.54 -16.68
N PRO A 315 -11.97 2.03 -15.65
CA PRO A 315 -11.73 1.66 -14.26
C PRO A 315 -11.66 0.15 -14.02
N GLU A 316 -12.57 -0.63 -14.63
CA GLU A 316 -12.65 -2.08 -14.45
C GLU A 316 -11.47 -2.82 -15.09
N GLN A 317 -10.95 -2.27 -16.20
CA GLN A 317 -9.74 -2.80 -16.84
C GLN A 317 -8.49 -2.51 -16.01
N PHE A 318 -8.45 -1.34 -15.36
CA PHE A 318 -7.39 -1.00 -14.44
C PHE A 318 -7.44 -1.87 -13.17
N GLU A 319 -8.63 -2.09 -12.60
CA GLU A 319 -8.81 -3.00 -11.46
C GLU A 319 -8.30 -4.41 -11.79
N ARG A 320 -8.66 -4.93 -12.96
CA ARG A 320 -8.16 -6.21 -13.43
C ARG A 320 -6.63 -6.23 -13.55
N LEU A 321 -6.02 -5.20 -14.14
CA LEU A 321 -4.57 -5.08 -14.23
C LEU A 321 -3.91 -5.09 -12.84
N MET A 322 -4.48 -4.39 -11.85
CA MET A 322 -3.96 -4.39 -10.48
C MET A 322 -4.01 -5.77 -9.83
N ARG A 323 -5.09 -6.53 -10.03
CA ARG A 323 -5.22 -7.91 -9.56
C ARG A 323 -4.22 -8.85 -10.23
N ASP A 324 -4.02 -8.69 -11.53
CA ASP A 324 -3.04 -9.49 -12.29
C ASP A 324 -1.59 -9.19 -11.83
N ILE A 325 -1.27 -7.92 -11.52
CA ILE A 325 0.02 -7.52 -10.94
C ILE A 325 0.19 -8.12 -9.53
N GLU A 326 -0.85 -8.11 -8.70
CA GLU A 326 -0.81 -8.70 -7.36
C GLU A 326 -0.50 -10.20 -7.40
N ALA A 327 -1.08 -10.92 -8.37
CA ALA A 327 -0.77 -12.33 -8.60
C ALA A 327 0.66 -12.55 -9.15
N LEU A 328 1.17 -11.63 -9.98
CA LEU A 328 2.49 -11.73 -10.60
C LEU A 328 3.63 -11.33 -9.66
N ALA A 329 3.40 -10.38 -8.74
CA ALA A 329 4.46 -9.76 -7.93
C ALA A 329 5.35 -10.79 -7.20
N PRO A 330 4.81 -11.82 -6.52
CA PRO A 330 5.63 -12.81 -5.82
C PRO A 330 6.53 -13.63 -6.76
N VAL A 331 6.10 -13.85 -8.01
CA VAL A 331 6.86 -14.62 -9.02
C VAL A 331 8.17 -13.91 -9.39
N VAL A 332 8.18 -12.58 -9.34
CA VAL A 332 9.37 -11.75 -9.63
C VAL A 332 10.10 -11.28 -8.36
N GLY A 333 9.77 -11.86 -7.19
CA GLY A 333 10.40 -11.51 -5.91
C GLY A 333 10.07 -10.09 -5.45
N LYS A 334 8.87 -9.58 -5.80
CA LYS A 334 8.39 -8.25 -5.40
C LYS A 334 7.02 -8.33 -4.74
N GLU A 335 6.60 -7.22 -4.14
CA GLU A 335 5.30 -7.04 -3.51
C GLU A 335 4.61 -5.82 -4.10
N LEU A 336 3.31 -5.93 -4.37
CA LEU A 336 2.51 -4.80 -4.79
C LEU A 336 2.29 -3.84 -3.62
N LEU A 337 2.76 -2.60 -3.75
CA LEU A 337 2.54 -1.58 -2.74
C LEU A 337 1.07 -1.15 -2.74
N ARG A 338 0.45 -1.18 -1.54
CA ARG A 338 -0.88 -0.63 -1.28
C ARG A 338 -0.75 0.47 -0.22
N THR A 339 -1.41 1.59 -0.42
CA THR A 339 -1.56 2.61 0.62
C THR A 339 -2.82 2.32 1.45
N PRO A 340 -2.83 2.55 2.78
CA PRO A 340 -4.03 2.34 3.62
C PRO A 340 -5.21 3.15 3.10
N ARG A 341 -6.43 2.60 3.01
CA ARG A 341 -7.58 3.36 2.48
C ARG A 341 -7.77 4.66 3.28
N PRO A 342 -7.97 5.81 2.62
CA PRO A 342 -8.45 7.00 3.32
C PRO A 342 -9.83 6.68 3.91
N SER A 343 -10.09 7.18 5.11
CA SER A 343 -11.47 7.35 5.59
C SER A 343 -12.28 8.06 4.50
N ALA A 344 -13.54 7.66 4.30
CA ALA A 344 -14.42 8.20 3.24
C ALA A 344 -14.35 9.74 3.13
N PRO A 345 -14.48 10.33 1.93
CA PRO A 345 -14.31 11.77 1.73
C PRO A 345 -15.42 12.51 2.48
N GLY A 346 -15.03 13.11 3.60
CA GLY A 346 -15.97 13.72 4.54
C GLY A 346 -15.39 14.15 5.88
N VAL A 347 -14.08 14.11 6.12
CA VAL A 347 -13.44 14.88 7.20
C VAL A 347 -12.01 15.24 6.78
N SER A 348 -11.77 16.54 6.61
CA SER A 348 -10.44 17.12 6.43
C SER A 348 -9.53 16.74 7.60
N LEU A 349 -8.40 16.11 7.32
CA LEU A 349 -7.29 15.89 8.25
C LEU A 349 -6.42 17.15 8.34
N GLN A 350 -7.02 18.23 8.83
CA GLN A 350 -6.32 19.28 9.55
C GLN A 350 -7.20 19.73 10.70
N LYS A 351 -7.05 19.08 11.85
CA LYS A 351 -7.27 19.69 13.17
C LYS A 351 -6.40 18.98 14.19
N THR A 352 -5.27 19.62 14.47
CA THR A 352 -4.59 19.56 15.76
C THR A 352 -5.62 19.79 16.88
N ALA A 353 -5.70 18.84 17.81
CA ALA A 353 -6.27 18.93 19.16
C ALA A 353 -7.75 19.39 19.30
N GLU A 354 -8.48 18.65 20.15
CA GLU A 354 -9.80 19.00 20.71
C GLU A 354 -11.02 18.82 19.78
N THR A 355 -11.26 17.60 19.29
CA THR A 355 -12.64 17.13 19.10
C THR A 355 -13.06 16.41 20.38
N PRO A 356 -14.23 16.70 21.00
CA PRO A 356 -14.68 15.96 22.17
C PRO A 356 -14.77 14.48 21.80
N VAL A 357 -14.03 13.63 22.52
CA VAL A 357 -14.15 12.18 22.36
C VAL A 357 -15.58 11.82 22.79
N SER A 358 -16.34 11.22 21.89
CA SER A 358 -17.68 10.75 22.17
C SER A 358 -17.61 9.62 23.21
N ASP A 359 -18.43 9.68 24.26
CA ASP A 359 -18.54 8.62 25.28
C ASP A 359 -19.21 7.33 24.75
N LYS A 360 -19.49 7.26 23.44
CA LYS A 360 -20.12 6.10 22.81
C LYS A 360 -19.16 4.94 22.65
N ILE A 361 -19.73 3.74 22.65
CA ILE A 361 -19.00 2.49 22.46
C ILE A 361 -19.52 1.81 21.20
N ALA A 362 -18.61 1.54 20.25
CA ALA A 362 -18.92 0.95 18.97
C ALA A 362 -19.02 -0.58 19.04
N PHE A 363 -20.00 -1.17 18.36
CA PHE A 363 -20.14 -2.61 18.20
C PHE A 363 -20.70 -2.93 16.81
N SER A 364 -20.50 -4.15 16.32
CA SER A 364 -21.04 -4.58 15.02
C SER A 364 -22.37 -5.31 15.18
N GLY A 365 -23.31 -4.98 14.31
CA GLY A 365 -24.65 -5.59 14.24
C GLY A 365 -25.75 -4.69 14.78
N GLU A 366 -27.00 -5.15 14.69
CA GLU A 366 -28.17 -4.44 15.18
C GLU A 366 -28.40 -4.63 16.70
N THR A 367 -29.35 -3.89 17.27
CA THR A 367 -29.81 -4.05 18.65
C THR A 367 -30.19 -5.51 18.93
N GLY A 368 -29.69 -6.06 20.05
CA GLY A 368 -29.83 -7.45 20.44
C GLY A 368 -28.69 -8.37 19.99
N ALA A 369 -27.69 -7.85 19.25
CA ALA A 369 -26.50 -8.60 18.87
C ALA A 369 -25.65 -8.99 20.10
N PHE A 370 -24.92 -10.11 19.98
CA PHE A 370 -24.02 -10.57 21.05
C PHE A 370 -22.88 -9.57 21.36
N ALA A 371 -22.43 -8.80 20.38
CA ALA A 371 -21.45 -7.73 20.59
C ALA A 371 -22.03 -6.58 21.45
N GLU A 372 -23.34 -6.31 21.32
CA GLU A 372 -24.03 -5.34 22.19
C GLU A 372 -24.16 -5.88 23.62
N GLN A 373 -24.48 -7.16 23.80
CA GLN A 373 -24.50 -7.79 25.13
C GLN A 373 -23.12 -7.76 25.79
N ALA A 374 -22.06 -8.00 25.01
CA ALA A 374 -20.68 -7.90 25.47
C ALA A 374 -20.33 -6.47 25.91
N LEU A 375 -20.77 -5.46 25.15
CA LEU A 375 -20.67 -4.05 25.50
C LEU A 375 -21.41 -3.75 26.82
N MET A 376 -22.67 -4.16 26.96
CA MET A 376 -23.46 -3.93 28.18
C MET A 376 -22.82 -4.57 29.41
N ARG A 377 -22.22 -5.76 29.26
CA ARG A 377 -21.50 -6.42 30.35
C ARG A 377 -20.21 -5.67 30.74
N ALA A 378 -19.53 -5.06 29.77
CA ALA A 378 -18.29 -4.31 29.98
C ALA A 378 -18.51 -2.89 30.53
N PHE A 379 -19.63 -2.24 30.19
CA PHE A 379 -19.83 -0.81 30.45
C PHE A 379 -21.16 -0.45 31.14
N GLY A 380 -22.08 -1.41 31.34
CA GLY A 380 -23.41 -1.20 31.90
C GLY A 380 -24.52 -1.14 30.85
N GLU A 381 -25.77 -1.37 31.25
CA GLU A 381 -26.93 -1.42 30.34
C GLU A 381 -27.27 -0.06 29.69
N GLU A 382 -27.03 1.03 30.43
CA GLU A 382 -27.29 2.42 30.00
C GLU A 382 -26.11 3.04 29.24
N ALA A 383 -25.08 2.25 28.91
CA ALA A 383 -23.89 2.76 28.24
C ALA A 383 -24.23 3.32 26.84
N PRO A 384 -23.74 4.52 26.47
CA PRO A 384 -23.97 5.09 25.15
C PRO A 384 -23.37 4.17 24.07
N ARG A 385 -24.19 3.79 23.09
CA ARG A 385 -23.83 2.76 22.10
C ARG A 385 -23.86 3.30 20.67
N LEU A 386 -22.97 2.78 19.83
CA LEU A 386 -22.87 3.09 18.40
C LEU A 386 -22.89 1.77 17.60
N SER A 387 -23.97 1.54 16.87
CA SER A 387 -24.11 0.41 15.97
C SER A 387 -23.30 0.66 14.69
N CYS A 388 -22.43 -0.28 14.33
CA CYS A 388 -21.58 -0.22 13.15
C CYS A 388 -21.95 -1.34 12.14
N PRO A 389 -21.95 -1.05 10.83
CA PRO A 389 -22.35 -2.00 9.79
C PRO A 389 -21.30 -3.10 9.52
N SER A 390 -20.07 -2.93 9.98
CA SER A 390 -18.97 -3.89 9.79
C SER A 390 -17.99 -3.81 10.95
N PHE A 391 -17.09 -4.80 11.07
CA PHE A 391 -16.00 -4.73 12.04
C PHE A 391 -15.05 -3.57 11.74
N SER A 392 -14.70 -3.32 10.46
CA SER A 392 -13.84 -2.19 10.09
C SER A 392 -14.41 -0.85 10.56
N ALA A 393 -15.73 -0.66 10.47
CA ALA A 393 -16.39 0.55 10.92
C ALA A 393 -16.29 0.77 12.44
N ILE A 394 -16.12 -0.29 13.25
CA ILE A 394 -15.80 -0.16 14.68
C ILE A 394 -14.42 0.47 14.85
N PHE A 395 -13.41 -0.06 14.14
CA PHE A 395 -12.04 0.44 14.22
C PHE A 395 -11.97 1.89 13.73
N ASP A 396 -12.67 2.23 12.66
CA ASP A 396 -12.78 3.60 12.16
C ASP A 396 -13.41 4.53 13.21
N ALA A 397 -14.53 4.14 13.82
CA ALA A 397 -15.21 4.94 14.85
C ALA A 397 -14.35 5.20 16.10
N VAL A 398 -13.51 4.24 16.47
CA VAL A 398 -12.55 4.40 17.58
C VAL A 398 -11.38 5.29 17.18
N LEU A 399 -10.89 5.14 15.94
CA LEU A 399 -9.77 5.91 15.42
C LEU A 399 -10.14 7.38 15.14
N ASP A 400 -11.38 7.66 14.74
CA ASP A 400 -11.85 9.03 14.45
C ASP A 400 -12.43 9.74 15.69
N GLY A 401 -12.88 8.99 16.70
CA GLY A 401 -13.33 9.50 18.01
C GLY A 401 -14.84 9.60 18.13
N SER A 402 -15.57 9.08 17.14
CA SER A 402 -17.00 8.83 17.18
C SER A 402 -17.38 7.85 18.29
N ALA A 403 -16.45 6.98 18.68
CA ALA A 403 -16.53 6.12 19.85
C ALA A 403 -15.21 6.13 20.65
N VAL A 404 -15.30 6.06 21.97
CA VAL A 404 -14.14 5.92 22.87
C VAL A 404 -13.62 4.48 22.92
N TYR A 405 -14.52 3.50 22.78
CA TYR A 405 -14.21 2.08 22.78
C TYR A 405 -14.91 1.37 21.63
N GLY A 406 -14.35 0.24 21.21
CA GLY A 406 -14.97 -0.72 20.30
C GLY A 406 -15.01 -2.12 20.92
N VAL A 407 -16.08 -2.88 20.68
CA VAL A 407 -16.22 -4.26 21.14
C VAL A 407 -16.18 -5.21 19.94
N VAL A 408 -15.14 -6.04 19.88
CA VAL A 408 -14.80 -6.83 18.67
C VAL A 408 -14.67 -8.31 19.03
N PRO A 409 -15.36 -9.23 18.34
CA PRO A 409 -15.19 -10.67 18.55
C PRO A 409 -13.87 -11.16 17.94
N VAL A 410 -13.06 -11.91 18.67
CA VAL A 410 -11.77 -12.44 18.15
C VAL A 410 -11.76 -13.95 17.98
N GLU A 411 -12.57 -14.66 18.75
CA GLU A 411 -12.59 -16.12 18.75
C GLU A 411 -13.91 -16.63 19.31
N ASN A 412 -14.43 -17.70 18.71
CA ASN A 412 -15.55 -18.47 19.26
C ASN A 412 -15.08 -19.91 19.54
N SER A 413 -15.55 -20.50 20.63
CA SER A 413 -15.14 -21.85 21.07
C SER A 413 -15.53 -22.97 20.11
N LEU A 414 -16.53 -22.75 19.25
CA LEU A 414 -17.00 -23.73 18.28
C LEU A 414 -16.58 -23.38 16.84
N ALA A 415 -16.62 -22.10 16.47
CA ALA A 415 -16.34 -21.63 15.12
C ALA A 415 -14.88 -21.17 14.89
N GLY A 416 -14.07 -21.10 15.95
CA GLY A 416 -12.66 -20.71 15.88
C GLY A 416 -12.44 -19.19 15.77
N SER A 417 -11.28 -18.81 15.26
CA SER A 417 -10.80 -17.43 15.17
C SER A 417 -11.59 -16.59 14.16
N VAL A 418 -11.95 -15.35 14.54
CA VAL A 418 -12.55 -14.37 13.63
C VAL A 418 -11.44 -13.65 12.87
N HIS A 419 -10.96 -14.28 11.80
CA HIS A 419 -9.78 -13.88 11.04
C HIS A 419 -9.76 -12.41 10.57
N GLU A 420 -10.90 -11.89 10.13
CA GLU A 420 -11.03 -10.50 9.69
C GLU A 420 -10.55 -9.49 10.75
N ASN A 421 -10.83 -9.78 12.02
CA ASN A 421 -10.49 -8.89 13.13
C ASN A 421 -8.99 -8.93 13.47
N TYR A 422 -8.32 -10.06 13.26
CA TYR A 422 -6.85 -10.13 13.33
C TYR A 422 -6.23 -9.26 12.24
N ASP A 423 -6.73 -9.36 11.00
CA ASP A 423 -6.25 -8.53 9.89
C ASP A 423 -6.56 -7.03 10.11
N LEU A 424 -7.64 -6.70 10.82
CA LEU A 424 -7.94 -5.32 11.25
C LEU A 424 -6.94 -4.82 12.29
N PHE A 425 -6.53 -5.63 13.27
CA PHE A 425 -5.48 -5.21 14.19
C PHE A 425 -4.22 -4.78 13.43
N LEU A 426 -3.80 -5.50 12.38
CA LEU A 426 -2.65 -5.07 11.57
C LEU A 426 -2.86 -3.72 10.88
N ARG A 427 -4.05 -3.52 10.29
CA ARG A 427 -4.39 -2.32 9.53
C ARG A 427 -4.47 -1.06 10.40
N TYR A 428 -4.80 -1.20 11.68
CA TYR A 428 -4.98 -0.07 12.60
C TYR A 428 -3.90 -0.07 13.72
N PRO A 429 -2.68 0.45 13.45
CA PRO A 429 -1.56 0.52 14.40
C PRO A 429 -1.88 1.29 15.69
N ASP A 430 -2.71 2.32 15.57
CA ASP A 430 -3.04 3.25 16.66
C ASP A 430 -4.15 2.72 17.57
N ILE A 431 -4.64 1.51 17.33
CA ILE A 431 -5.63 0.85 18.17
C ILE A 431 -4.91 -0.17 19.06
N ALA A 432 -5.26 -0.14 20.35
CA ALA A 432 -4.78 -1.07 21.35
C ALA A 432 -5.94 -1.89 21.93
N VAL A 433 -5.64 -3.13 22.31
CA VAL A 433 -6.54 -3.94 23.12
C VAL A 433 -6.41 -3.52 24.58
N VAL A 434 -7.52 -3.09 25.18
CA VAL A 434 -7.60 -2.57 26.55
C VAL A 434 -8.40 -3.46 27.50
N GLY A 435 -9.10 -4.46 26.96
CA GLY A 435 -9.86 -5.41 27.75
C GLY A 435 -10.21 -6.67 26.95
N GLU A 436 -10.51 -7.74 27.67
CA GLU A 436 -11.09 -8.96 27.11
C GLU A 436 -12.24 -9.43 28.00
N LEU A 437 -13.32 -9.86 27.37
CA LEU A 437 -14.39 -10.57 28.05
C LEU A 437 -14.82 -11.83 27.28
N LYS A 438 -15.32 -12.82 28.03
CA LYS A 438 -15.95 -14.02 27.47
C LYS A 438 -17.45 -13.96 27.70
N LEU A 439 -18.22 -14.12 26.63
CA LEU A 439 -19.66 -14.18 26.68
C LEU A 439 -20.12 -15.59 26.27
N ARG A 440 -20.98 -16.21 27.08
CA ARG A 440 -21.66 -17.45 26.70
C ARG A 440 -22.74 -17.12 25.69
N ILE A 441 -22.68 -17.76 24.53
CA ILE A 441 -23.61 -17.58 23.42
C ILE A 441 -24.69 -18.63 23.52
N VAL A 442 -25.89 -18.21 23.89
CA VAL A 442 -27.09 -19.07 23.92
C VAL A 442 -27.95 -18.70 22.72
N HIS A 443 -28.15 -19.66 21.83
CA HIS A 443 -29.01 -19.47 20.66
C HIS A 443 -30.44 -19.83 21.01
N CYS A 444 -31.37 -19.00 20.55
CA CYS A 444 -32.80 -19.17 20.73
C CYS A 444 -33.48 -19.21 19.36
N LEU A 445 -34.46 -20.09 19.22
CA LEU A 445 -35.44 -20.02 18.14
C LEU A 445 -36.51 -18.99 18.54
N ILE A 446 -36.64 -17.94 17.75
CA ILE A 446 -37.47 -16.77 18.03
C ILE A 446 -38.50 -16.62 16.91
N GLY A 447 -39.76 -16.36 17.25
CA GLY A 447 -40.83 -16.14 16.29
C GLY A 447 -41.79 -15.05 16.74
N ASP A 448 -42.77 -14.74 15.88
CA ASP A 448 -43.89 -13.87 16.23
C ASP A 448 -44.62 -14.35 17.50
N GLU A 449 -45.30 -13.44 18.22
CA GLU A 449 -46.08 -13.81 19.42
C GLU A 449 -47.11 -14.91 19.13
N LYS A 450 -47.69 -14.91 17.92
CA LYS A 450 -48.68 -15.89 17.46
C LYS A 450 -48.04 -17.12 16.80
N ALA A 451 -46.72 -17.15 16.66
CA ALA A 451 -46.01 -18.28 16.09
C ALA A 451 -46.02 -19.47 17.06
N ASP A 452 -46.15 -20.65 16.47
CA ASP A 452 -46.01 -21.93 17.14
C ASP A 452 -44.99 -22.80 16.40
N MET A 453 -44.33 -23.70 17.12
CA MET A 453 -43.23 -24.50 16.60
C MET A 453 -43.64 -25.35 15.40
N ASP A 454 -44.85 -25.90 15.43
CA ASP A 454 -45.43 -26.72 14.36
C ASP A 454 -45.81 -25.92 13.11
N SER A 455 -45.95 -24.59 13.24
CA SER A 455 -46.32 -23.68 12.16
C SER A 455 -45.13 -23.14 11.36
N ILE A 456 -43.91 -23.31 11.88
CA ILE A 456 -42.68 -22.78 11.26
C ILE A 456 -42.37 -23.53 9.96
N LYS A 457 -42.02 -22.75 8.94
CA LYS A 457 -41.58 -23.25 7.63
C LYS A 457 -40.22 -22.71 7.21
N ILE A 458 -39.87 -21.51 7.66
CA ILE A 458 -38.61 -20.86 7.30
C ILE A 458 -37.88 -20.47 8.58
N VAL A 459 -36.58 -20.74 8.65
CA VAL A 459 -35.70 -20.30 9.74
C VAL A 459 -34.60 -19.41 9.19
N ARG A 460 -34.51 -18.18 9.71
CA ARG A 460 -33.54 -17.15 9.31
C ARG A 460 -32.39 -17.03 10.30
N SER A 461 -31.15 -16.92 9.82
CA SER A 461 -29.97 -16.68 10.67
C SER A 461 -28.75 -16.37 9.83
N HIS A 462 -27.70 -15.84 10.46
CA HIS A 462 -26.35 -15.89 9.90
C HIS A 462 -25.89 -17.36 9.70
N PRO A 463 -25.09 -17.67 8.64
CA PRO A 463 -24.58 -19.03 8.40
C PRO A 463 -23.86 -19.67 9.59
N GLN A 464 -23.11 -18.91 10.39
CA GLN A 464 -22.51 -19.44 11.62
C GLN A 464 -23.54 -19.82 12.68
N GLY A 465 -24.67 -19.10 12.78
CA GLY A 465 -25.76 -19.46 13.70
C GLY A 465 -26.38 -20.80 13.34
N PHE A 466 -26.57 -21.06 12.03
CA PHE A 466 -27.01 -22.38 11.56
C PHE A 466 -25.98 -23.47 11.88
N ALA A 467 -24.70 -23.22 11.60
CA ALA A 467 -23.64 -24.18 11.87
C ALA A 467 -23.55 -24.54 13.37
N GLN A 468 -23.77 -23.55 14.26
CA GLN A 468 -23.75 -23.74 15.71
C GLN A 468 -25.00 -24.40 16.28
N CYS A 469 -26.09 -24.51 15.50
CA CYS A 469 -27.36 -25.13 15.92
C CYS A 469 -27.72 -26.35 15.07
N ARG A 470 -26.73 -26.97 14.42
CA ARG A 470 -26.94 -28.04 13.42
C ARG A 470 -27.77 -29.20 13.98
N ASP A 471 -27.41 -29.73 15.16
CA ASP A 471 -28.06 -30.88 15.79
C ASP A 471 -29.54 -30.63 16.12
N PHE A 472 -29.91 -29.36 16.36
CA PHE A 472 -31.29 -28.96 16.56
C PHE A 472 -32.02 -28.85 15.23
N LEU A 473 -31.41 -28.22 14.23
CA LEU A 473 -31.98 -28.04 12.89
C LEU A 473 -32.18 -29.37 12.15
N ASP A 474 -31.28 -30.33 12.34
CA ASP A 474 -31.36 -31.66 11.71
C ASP A 474 -32.57 -32.48 12.22
N LYS A 475 -33.16 -32.10 13.37
CA LYS A 475 -34.40 -32.69 13.89
C LYS A 475 -35.66 -32.12 13.20
N HIS A 476 -35.51 -31.07 12.41
CA HIS A 476 -36.58 -30.36 11.70
C HIS A 476 -36.24 -30.23 10.19
N PRO A 477 -36.09 -31.35 9.46
CA PRO A 477 -35.72 -31.34 8.05
C PRO A 477 -36.75 -30.63 7.13
N GLU A 478 -37.97 -30.41 7.62
CA GLU A 478 -39.03 -29.69 6.93
C GLU A 478 -38.84 -28.16 6.90
N TRP A 479 -37.91 -27.61 7.68
CA TRP A 479 -37.64 -26.19 7.73
C TRP A 479 -36.67 -25.75 6.62
N GLN A 480 -37.05 -24.70 5.90
CA GLN A 480 -36.17 -24.04 4.95
C GLN A 480 -35.26 -23.04 5.66
N LEU A 481 -33.94 -23.19 5.50
CA LEU A 481 -32.97 -22.27 6.08
C LEU A 481 -32.69 -21.10 5.13
N GLU A 482 -32.88 -19.87 5.60
CA GLU A 482 -32.64 -18.64 4.84
C GLU A 482 -31.51 -17.83 5.51
N ALA A 483 -30.41 -17.61 4.78
CA ALA A 483 -29.24 -16.92 5.34
C ALA A 483 -29.44 -15.40 5.39
N CYS A 484 -29.10 -14.80 6.54
CA CYS A 484 -29.06 -13.35 6.76
C CYS A 484 -27.62 -12.88 7.05
N ASN A 485 -27.42 -11.56 7.01
CA ASN A 485 -26.10 -10.96 7.26
C ASN A 485 -25.67 -11.04 8.73
N ASP A 486 -26.61 -11.03 9.67
CA ASP A 486 -26.35 -11.23 11.09
C ASP A 486 -27.59 -11.84 11.78
N THR A 487 -27.42 -12.30 13.02
CA THR A 487 -28.49 -12.97 13.77
C THR A 487 -29.57 -12.00 14.26
N ALA A 488 -29.22 -10.75 14.58
CA ALA A 488 -30.19 -9.78 15.09
C ALA A 488 -31.10 -9.24 13.97
N SER A 489 -30.55 -9.00 12.78
CA SER A 489 -31.33 -8.59 11.61
C SER A 489 -32.35 -9.64 11.15
N ALA A 490 -32.08 -10.92 11.39
CA ALA A 490 -33.06 -12.01 11.18
C ALA A 490 -34.28 -11.89 12.11
N VAL A 491 -34.08 -11.43 13.35
CA VAL A 491 -35.19 -11.16 14.30
C VAL A 491 -35.93 -9.89 13.89
N ALA A 492 -35.20 -8.85 13.51
CA ALA A 492 -35.76 -7.58 13.05
C ALA A 492 -36.62 -7.73 11.78
N SER A 493 -36.31 -8.69 10.89
CA SER A 493 -37.11 -8.95 9.69
C SER A 493 -38.47 -9.58 10.05
N ILE A 494 -38.50 -10.52 10.99
CA ILE A 494 -39.74 -11.15 11.45
C ILE A 494 -40.67 -10.11 12.09
N ALA A 495 -40.12 -9.24 12.95
CA ALA A 495 -40.89 -8.19 13.60
C ALA A 495 -41.49 -7.19 12.59
N ARG A 496 -40.74 -6.84 11.54
CA ARG A 496 -41.23 -5.96 10.46
C ARG A 496 -42.30 -6.61 9.59
N GLU A 497 -42.17 -7.90 9.31
CA GLU A 497 -43.07 -8.63 8.42
C GLU A 497 -44.33 -9.16 9.13
N GLY A 498 -44.32 -9.28 10.47
CA GLY A 498 -45.39 -9.93 11.23
C GLY A 498 -45.55 -11.41 10.84
N ALA A 499 -44.44 -12.08 10.49
CA ALA A 499 -44.44 -13.37 9.85
C ALA A 499 -44.59 -14.52 10.86
N THR A 500 -45.80 -15.08 10.97
CA THR A 500 -46.11 -16.15 11.94
C THR A 500 -45.55 -17.54 11.58
N ARG A 501 -45.10 -17.73 10.33
CA ARG A 501 -44.51 -18.99 9.82
C ARG A 501 -42.99 -18.95 9.70
N VAL A 502 -42.37 -17.85 10.12
CA VAL A 502 -40.93 -17.64 10.04
C VAL A 502 -40.38 -17.55 11.46
N ALA A 503 -39.27 -18.24 11.71
CA ALA A 503 -38.51 -18.12 12.95
C ALA A 503 -37.08 -17.62 12.64
N ALA A 504 -36.40 -17.09 13.64
CA ALA A 504 -35.00 -16.68 13.57
C ALA A 504 -34.17 -17.36 14.65
N ILE A 505 -32.89 -17.59 14.37
CA ILE A 505 -31.91 -18.02 15.38
C ILE A 505 -31.09 -16.81 15.80
N ALA A 506 -31.23 -16.41 17.06
CA ALA A 506 -30.45 -15.32 17.65
C ALA A 506 -30.39 -15.43 19.18
N GLY A 507 -29.74 -14.47 19.83
CA GLY A 507 -29.76 -14.36 21.28
C GLY A 507 -31.11 -13.85 21.82
N GLU A 508 -31.44 -14.22 23.06
CA GLU A 508 -32.68 -13.81 23.74
C GLU A 508 -32.87 -12.28 23.80
N ALA A 509 -31.78 -11.51 23.87
CA ALA A 509 -31.87 -10.04 23.90
C ALA A 509 -32.50 -9.47 22.62
N ALA A 510 -32.29 -10.10 21.46
CA ALA A 510 -32.93 -9.68 20.22
C ALA A 510 -34.45 -9.91 20.29
N ALA A 511 -34.91 -11.04 20.84
CA ALA A 511 -36.35 -11.28 21.04
C ALA A 511 -36.98 -10.18 21.91
N LYS A 512 -36.33 -9.83 23.03
CA LYS A 512 -36.80 -8.76 23.93
C LYS A 512 -36.81 -7.39 23.23
N ALA A 513 -35.76 -7.06 22.48
CA ALA A 513 -35.63 -5.78 21.80
C ALA A 513 -36.73 -5.53 20.76
N PHE A 514 -37.20 -6.59 20.09
CA PHE A 514 -38.21 -6.52 19.04
C PHE A 514 -39.61 -6.99 19.48
N GLY A 515 -39.81 -7.28 20.77
CA GLY A 515 -41.10 -7.74 21.30
C GLY A 515 -41.56 -9.09 20.73
N LEU A 516 -40.61 -9.98 20.39
CA LEU A 516 -40.88 -11.30 19.84
C LEU A 516 -40.78 -12.40 20.89
N LYS A 517 -41.39 -13.55 20.59
CA LYS A 517 -41.48 -14.71 21.48
C LYS A 517 -40.32 -15.66 21.26
N VAL A 518 -39.64 -16.06 22.34
CA VAL A 518 -38.71 -17.20 22.31
C VAL A 518 -39.52 -18.49 22.28
N LEU A 519 -39.48 -19.20 21.16
CA LEU A 519 -40.13 -20.50 20.98
C LEU A 519 -39.34 -21.61 21.67
N LYS A 520 -38.01 -21.54 21.59
CA LYS A 520 -37.09 -22.48 22.24
C LYS A 520 -35.76 -21.80 22.54
N ALA A 521 -35.30 -21.86 23.78
CA ALA A 521 -33.94 -21.42 24.16
C ALA A 521 -32.97 -22.61 24.23
N GLY A 522 -31.67 -22.33 24.06
CA GLY A 522 -30.61 -23.33 24.22
C GLY A 522 -30.58 -24.34 23.07
N ILE A 523 -30.65 -23.85 21.83
CA ILE A 523 -30.66 -24.70 20.62
C ILE A 523 -29.27 -24.91 20.02
N GLU A 524 -28.23 -24.32 20.60
CA GLU A 524 -26.85 -24.56 20.20
C GLU A 524 -26.46 -26.04 20.38
N THR A 525 -25.71 -26.59 19.41
CA THR A 525 -25.20 -27.97 19.41
C THR A 525 -24.36 -28.26 20.65
N ASN A 526 -23.56 -27.29 21.11
CA ASN A 526 -22.74 -27.43 22.31
C ASN A 526 -23.06 -26.29 23.30
N PRO A 527 -23.52 -26.60 24.53
CA PRO A 527 -23.84 -25.59 25.54
C PRO A 527 -22.62 -24.81 26.05
N LEU A 528 -21.40 -25.28 25.77
CA LEU A 528 -20.13 -24.59 26.02
C LEU A 528 -19.72 -23.69 24.83
N ASN A 529 -20.70 -22.98 24.27
CA ASN A 529 -20.49 -21.98 23.23
C ASN A 529 -20.12 -20.63 23.85
N TYR A 530 -18.87 -20.19 23.66
CA TYR A 530 -18.36 -18.94 24.18
C TYR A 530 -17.71 -18.14 23.06
N THR A 531 -18.01 -16.85 22.99
CA THR A 531 -17.27 -15.90 22.16
C THR A 531 -16.43 -15.01 23.04
N ARG A 532 -15.15 -14.92 22.69
CA ARG A 532 -14.19 -14.00 23.28
C ARG A 532 -14.26 -12.68 22.52
N PHE A 533 -14.58 -11.62 23.24
CA PHE A 533 -14.58 -10.26 22.74
C PHE A 533 -13.41 -9.50 23.35
N VAL A 534 -12.78 -8.68 22.53
CA VAL A 534 -11.79 -7.71 22.99
C VAL A 534 -12.37 -6.31 22.90
N ILE A 535 -11.94 -5.49 23.82
CA ILE A 535 -12.27 -4.07 23.88
C ILE A 535 -11.07 -3.33 23.35
N VAL A 536 -11.33 -2.46 22.38
CA VAL A 536 -10.30 -1.71 21.68
C VAL A 536 -10.47 -0.23 21.95
N SER A 537 -9.35 0.49 22.05
CA SER A 537 -9.34 1.94 22.17
C SER A 537 -8.14 2.53 21.43
N ARG A 538 -8.18 3.84 21.19
CA ARG A 538 -7.06 4.57 20.60
C ARG A 538 -5.89 4.66 21.58
N ARG A 539 -4.67 4.55 21.06
CA ARG A 539 -3.44 4.84 21.79
C ARG A 539 -3.27 6.34 21.96
N ASN A 540 -3.04 6.80 23.19
CA ASN A 540 -2.73 8.19 23.50
C ASN A 540 -1.30 8.30 24.03
N GLY A 541 -0.37 8.81 23.23
CA GLY A 541 1.00 9.08 23.70
C GLY A 541 1.82 7.85 24.12
N GLY A 542 1.40 6.63 23.73
CA GLY A 542 2.05 5.38 24.10
C GLY A 542 1.28 4.55 25.13
N ASP A 543 0.37 5.19 25.87
CA ASP A 543 -0.52 4.53 26.84
C ASP A 543 -1.92 4.35 26.25
N ALA A 544 -2.54 3.20 26.51
CA ALA A 544 -3.92 2.95 26.11
C ALA A 544 -4.90 3.61 27.09
N ALA A 545 -6.12 3.91 26.62
CA ALA A 545 -7.19 4.46 27.46
C ALA A 545 -7.45 3.59 28.72
N PRO A 546 -7.98 4.18 29.82
CA PRO A 546 -8.25 3.46 31.05
C PRO A 546 -9.12 2.22 30.84
N VAL A 547 -8.89 1.18 31.64
CA VAL A 547 -9.65 -0.08 31.58
C VAL A 547 -11.15 0.19 31.82
N PRO A 548 -12.06 -0.46 31.06
CA PRO A 548 -13.51 -0.38 31.29
C PRO A 548 -13.90 -0.65 32.74
N PRO A 549 -14.90 0.07 33.30
CA PRO A 549 -15.21 0.04 34.74
C PRO A 549 -15.48 -1.36 35.31
N SER A 550 -16.13 -2.25 34.54
CA SER A 550 -16.51 -3.58 35.01
C SER A 550 -15.40 -4.64 34.88
N LEU A 551 -14.31 -4.35 34.17
CA LEU A 551 -13.14 -5.23 34.06
C LEU A 551 -12.14 -5.04 35.21
N GLY A 552 -12.46 -4.16 36.17
CA GLY A 552 -11.79 -4.02 37.46
C GLY A 552 -10.51 -3.18 37.40
N SER A 553 -10.33 -2.28 38.36
CA SER A 553 -9.18 -1.37 38.55
C SER A 553 -7.86 -2.06 38.91
N GLY A 554 -7.68 -3.32 38.52
CA GLY A 554 -6.51 -4.14 38.86
C GLY A 554 -5.47 -4.15 37.75
N THR A 555 -4.28 -4.66 38.09
CA THR A 555 -3.16 -4.81 37.16
C THR A 555 -3.54 -5.70 35.98
N PRO A 556 -3.07 -5.39 34.75
CA PRO A 556 -3.23 -6.28 33.60
C PRO A 556 -2.72 -7.69 33.88
N ASN A 557 -3.43 -8.72 33.38
CA ASN A 557 -3.08 -10.13 33.57
C ASN A 557 -2.84 -10.88 32.24
N LYS A 558 -3.02 -10.20 31.10
CA LYS A 558 -2.86 -10.77 29.77
C LYS A 558 -2.28 -9.75 28.81
N ALA A 559 -1.52 -10.22 27.83
CA ALA A 559 -1.03 -9.40 26.73
C ALA A 559 -1.18 -10.13 25.40
N SER A 560 -1.40 -9.36 24.33
CA SER A 560 -1.44 -9.86 22.96
C SER A 560 -0.31 -9.25 22.14
N VAL A 561 0.40 -10.10 21.41
CA VAL A 561 1.51 -9.73 20.54
C VAL A 561 1.37 -10.42 19.20
N VAL A 562 1.95 -9.82 18.17
CA VAL A 562 2.06 -10.37 16.82
C VAL A 562 3.51 -10.33 16.42
N PHE A 563 4.03 -11.42 15.87
CA PHE A 563 5.38 -11.40 15.33
C PHE A 563 5.53 -12.29 14.11
N THR A 564 6.54 -12.00 13.30
CA THR A 564 6.98 -12.81 12.17
C THR A 564 8.34 -13.40 12.49
N VAL A 565 8.62 -14.58 11.94
CA VAL A 565 9.92 -15.25 12.10
C VAL A 565 10.49 -15.59 10.73
N SER A 566 11.82 -15.73 10.67
CA SER A 566 12.48 -16.18 9.45
C SER A 566 12.11 -17.63 9.12
N ASP A 567 11.99 -17.96 7.84
CA ASP A 567 11.68 -19.33 7.40
C ASP A 567 12.94 -20.21 7.45
N LYS A 568 13.28 -20.65 8.68
CA LYS A 568 14.44 -21.50 8.99
C LYS A 568 14.06 -22.52 10.06
N PRO A 569 14.74 -23.68 10.11
CA PRO A 569 14.53 -24.65 11.17
C PRO A 569 14.69 -24.02 12.56
N GLY A 570 13.66 -24.15 13.40
CA GLY A 570 13.69 -23.69 14.79
C GLY A 570 13.30 -22.23 15.05
N SER A 571 13.03 -21.40 14.03
CA SER A 571 12.77 -19.96 14.25
C SER A 571 11.59 -19.68 15.19
N LEU A 572 10.46 -20.38 15.02
CA LEU A 572 9.33 -20.24 15.95
C LEU A 572 9.67 -20.83 17.33
N PHE A 573 10.40 -21.94 17.37
CA PHE A 573 10.83 -22.57 18.61
C PHE A 573 11.69 -21.62 19.46
N GLU A 574 12.60 -20.85 18.85
CA GLU A 574 13.40 -19.86 19.58
C GLU A 574 12.52 -18.82 20.30
N CYS A 575 11.45 -18.37 19.65
CA CYS A 575 10.50 -17.44 20.26
C CYS A 575 9.73 -18.09 21.42
N LEU A 576 9.23 -19.31 21.22
CA LEU A 576 8.49 -20.05 22.24
C LEU A 576 9.38 -20.44 23.44
N LYS A 577 10.66 -20.69 23.19
CA LYS A 577 11.66 -20.99 24.21
C LYS A 577 11.85 -19.81 25.16
N ILE A 578 11.93 -18.58 24.66
CA ILE A 578 12.03 -17.36 25.48
C ILE A 578 10.85 -17.25 26.45
N LEU A 579 9.63 -17.45 25.96
CA LEU A 579 8.42 -17.41 26.80
C LEU A 579 8.47 -18.48 27.89
N SER A 580 8.87 -19.71 27.53
CA SER A 580 9.00 -20.83 28.47
C SER A 580 10.06 -20.57 29.55
N GLU A 581 11.26 -20.13 29.17
CA GLU A 581 12.37 -19.86 30.10
C GLU A 581 12.05 -18.73 31.09
N LYS A 582 11.19 -17.78 30.68
CA LYS A 582 10.70 -16.68 31.53
C LYS A 582 9.41 -17.02 32.29
N GLY A 583 8.92 -18.26 32.20
CA GLY A 583 7.71 -18.71 32.89
C GLY A 583 6.41 -18.05 32.42
N ILE A 584 6.39 -17.55 31.18
CA ILE A 584 5.24 -16.85 30.59
C ILE A 584 4.34 -17.88 29.89
N ASN A 585 3.13 -18.06 30.42
CA ASN A 585 2.18 -19.00 29.85
C ASN A 585 1.60 -18.50 28.52
N LEU A 586 1.70 -19.31 27.46
CA LEU A 586 1.08 -19.03 26.17
C LEU A 586 -0.33 -19.60 26.15
N SER A 587 -1.32 -18.72 26.02
CA SER A 587 -2.75 -19.06 26.04
C SER A 587 -3.37 -19.19 24.65
N LYS A 588 -2.73 -18.62 23.62
CA LYS A 588 -3.12 -18.78 22.21
C LYS A 588 -1.90 -18.59 21.30
N LEU A 589 -1.84 -19.39 20.24
CA LEU A 589 -0.92 -19.23 19.11
C LEU A 589 -1.72 -19.47 17.82
N GLU A 590 -1.85 -18.45 17.01
CA GLU A 590 -2.59 -18.50 15.74
C GLU A 590 -1.70 -18.04 14.60
N SER A 591 -1.52 -18.89 13.58
CA SER A 591 -0.75 -18.56 12.39
C SER A 591 -1.64 -17.92 11.33
N ARG A 592 -1.22 -16.79 10.77
CA ARG A 592 -1.92 -16.12 9.66
C ARG A 592 -0.97 -15.95 8.48
N PRO A 593 -1.33 -16.35 7.25
CA PRO A 593 -0.56 -16.04 6.06
C PRO A 593 -0.36 -14.53 5.95
N ILE A 594 0.86 -14.11 5.63
CA ILE A 594 1.15 -12.70 5.37
C ILE A 594 0.67 -12.38 3.95
N GLN A 595 -0.26 -11.43 3.82
CA GLN A 595 -0.78 -11.05 2.52
C GLN A 595 0.36 -10.52 1.64
N GLY A 596 0.51 -11.10 0.44
CA GLY A 596 1.60 -10.76 -0.49
C GLY A 596 2.89 -11.58 -0.31
N GLN A 597 3.02 -12.39 0.75
CA GLN A 597 4.19 -13.25 1.00
C GLN A 597 3.77 -14.73 1.12
N PRO A 598 3.75 -15.49 0.00
CA PRO A 598 3.36 -16.90 0.00
C PRO A 598 4.18 -17.72 0.99
N TRP A 599 3.50 -18.59 1.75
CA TRP A 599 4.10 -19.49 2.73
C TRP A 599 4.83 -18.82 3.89
N ARG A 600 4.72 -17.50 4.02
CA ARG A 600 5.15 -16.76 5.20
C ARG A 600 3.97 -16.52 6.11
N TYR A 601 4.22 -16.67 7.41
CA TYR A 601 3.19 -16.59 8.42
C TYR A 601 3.60 -15.58 9.49
N MET A 602 2.62 -14.81 9.94
CA MET A 602 2.70 -14.10 11.21
C MET A 602 1.99 -14.92 12.29
N PHE A 603 2.44 -14.77 13.52
CA PHE A 603 1.94 -15.48 14.68
C PHE A 603 1.30 -14.48 15.62
N TYR A 604 -0.01 -14.65 15.86
CA TYR A 604 -0.73 -13.97 16.92
C TYR A 604 -0.63 -14.79 18.18
N VAL A 605 -0.16 -14.14 19.25
CA VAL A 605 0.11 -14.80 20.52
C VAL A 605 -0.56 -14.04 21.64
N ASP A 606 -1.30 -14.78 22.46
CA ASP A 606 -1.80 -14.29 23.73
C ASP A 606 -1.02 -14.94 24.87
N VAL A 607 -0.48 -14.12 25.76
CA VAL A 607 0.27 -14.59 26.92
C VAL A 607 -0.35 -14.12 28.23
N GLY A 608 -0.25 -14.97 29.25
CA GLY A 608 -0.55 -14.58 30.63
C GLY A 608 0.62 -13.77 31.22
N LEU A 609 0.30 -12.69 31.93
CA LEU A 609 1.31 -11.85 32.56
C LEU A 609 1.62 -12.37 33.98
N PRO A 610 2.91 -12.54 34.33
CA PRO A 610 3.33 -12.85 35.69
C PRO A 610 3.09 -11.64 36.62
N GLU A 611 3.01 -11.89 37.94
CA GLU A 611 2.75 -10.85 38.96
C GLU A 611 3.78 -9.70 38.95
N THR A 612 5.01 -9.98 38.50
CA THR A 612 6.09 -9.01 38.29
C THR A 612 6.17 -8.58 36.82
N GLY A 613 5.65 -7.39 36.49
CA GLY A 613 5.59 -6.87 35.12
C GLY A 613 6.95 -6.71 34.40
N SER A 614 8.07 -6.64 35.11
CA SER A 614 9.42 -6.53 34.52
C SER A 614 9.78 -7.74 33.63
N VAL A 615 9.36 -8.94 34.02
CA VAL A 615 9.68 -10.19 33.32
C VAL A 615 9.09 -10.21 31.90
N PHE A 616 7.89 -9.65 31.74
CA PHE A 616 7.25 -9.57 30.41
C PHE A 616 7.96 -8.57 29.49
N HIS A 617 8.37 -7.41 30.00
CA HIS A 617 9.12 -6.44 29.19
C HIS A 617 10.47 -7.00 28.73
N GLU A 618 11.18 -7.71 29.59
CA GLU A 618 12.41 -8.42 29.21
C GLU A 618 12.16 -9.50 28.14
N ALA A 619 11.05 -10.25 28.26
CA ALA A 619 10.65 -11.23 27.26
C ALA A 619 10.38 -10.58 25.90
N VAL A 620 9.71 -9.43 25.89
CA VAL A 620 9.41 -8.68 24.67
C VAL A 620 10.69 -8.18 23.99
N GLU A 621 11.63 -7.62 24.76
CA GLU A 621 12.90 -7.17 24.18
C GLU A 621 13.72 -8.33 23.60
N GLU A 622 13.73 -9.48 24.27
CA GLU A 622 14.42 -10.67 23.77
C GLU A 622 13.73 -11.26 22.53
N LEU A 623 12.39 -11.30 22.52
CA LEU A 623 11.60 -11.74 21.36
C LEU A 623 11.90 -10.89 20.12
N LYS A 624 11.99 -9.57 20.27
CA LYS A 624 12.34 -8.65 19.18
C LYS A 624 13.67 -9.00 18.50
N THR A 625 14.63 -9.59 19.22
CA THR A 625 15.91 -10.02 18.64
C THR A 625 15.81 -11.29 17.79
N LYS A 626 14.73 -12.06 17.96
CA LYS A 626 14.49 -13.36 17.30
C LYS A 626 13.40 -13.32 16.23
N THR A 627 12.68 -12.21 16.14
CA THR A 627 11.60 -11.97 15.19
C THR A 627 12.04 -11.00 14.11
N GLU A 628 11.48 -11.13 12.89
CA GLU A 628 11.73 -10.15 11.83
C GLU A 628 10.89 -8.88 12.04
N ASP A 629 9.62 -9.06 12.39
CA ASP A 629 8.72 -8.01 12.84
C ASP A 629 8.10 -8.41 14.18
N PHE A 630 7.92 -7.42 15.04
CA PHE A 630 7.24 -7.58 16.32
C PHE A 630 6.27 -6.41 16.53
N ARG A 631 5.06 -6.75 16.95
CA ARG A 631 4.01 -5.78 17.26
C ARG A 631 3.32 -6.14 18.56
N PHE A 632 3.29 -5.18 19.46
CA PHE A 632 2.51 -5.25 20.68
C PHE A 632 1.09 -4.75 20.42
N LEU A 633 0.05 -5.56 20.67
CA LEU A 633 -1.35 -5.16 20.48
C LEU A 633 -1.97 -4.53 21.71
N GLY A 634 -1.52 -4.92 22.90
CA GLY A 634 -1.98 -4.36 24.15
C GLY A 634 -1.72 -5.28 25.34
N MET A 635 -1.70 -4.67 26.51
CA MET A 635 -1.68 -5.35 27.80
C MET A 635 -2.96 -4.94 28.52
N TYR A 636 -3.74 -5.94 28.92
CA TYR A 636 -5.10 -5.75 29.35
C TYR A 636 -5.50 -6.77 30.40
N ARG A 637 -6.69 -6.53 30.97
CA ARG A 637 -7.31 -7.48 31.89
C ARG A 637 -8.31 -8.34 31.13
N ALA A 638 -8.14 -9.65 31.25
CA ALA A 638 -9.09 -10.64 30.79
C ALA A 638 -9.98 -11.12 31.96
N SER A 639 -11.29 -11.21 31.70
CA SER A 639 -12.31 -11.69 32.65
C SER A 639 -12.31 -13.20 32.87
#